data_AF-A0A7C5ES10-F1
#
_entry.id   AF-A0A7C5ES10-F1
#
_cell.length_a   1.000
_cell.length_b   1.000
_cell.length_c   1.000
_cell.angle_alpha   90.00
_cell.angle_beta   90.00
_cell.angle_gamma   90.00
#
_symmetry.space_group_name_H-M   'P 1'
#
loop_
_entity.id
_entity.type
_entity.pdbx_description
1 polymer ?
#
loop_
_entity_poly.entity_id
_entity_poly.type
_entity_poly.pdbx_seq_one_letter_code
_entity_poly.pdbx_strand_id
1 'polypeptide(L)'
;MSVLSRIYTPGVGAVCREIQKHPVSSYRYTCRGNAIGLISDGSAVYEFGNIGAPAVLPKLEAKSVIYKTFANVDAVPIALATQEADEIVEIIRLLAPTFGGFCLESIAAPKCFTIESRIRKAVRVAVLHHEFHAAGIIVLAALLNALKVVGKNPETVRVVISGAGVAGIGVAKGLYVAGLTNVVLCDRHGVLQVYRTRGMNWAKSEIVRLLRPHSYTGGLAEVLRGADVFIGLSHKNLVTREMVASMAKDAIVFALALPEPEISEAEAKAGGAAVVATGLSSSENQIRSSLVTPGFFRGCLDVGAERVNVPMYLAAARALAGMIPEEKLSASHIIPRQMDWHISPVVAKAVARAAQESGVAKLGPKEMPPEKVYERTERYIYEGELAWLPQEGQDYGKLSLNEEALEVHRRYQGVIQVYAKVPVKDEFIYRQLYAPEAVAEVIQRLLAEPLAAYDYTLKNNLVAIVTDGSAVLGLGNLGPRAALPVMEGKAVLFKTFGGVEAFPLCLSTQEPDQVVRLVEVISPAFGGINLEDISSPRCFEIEQKLRDRLDIPVFHDDQHGTAVVTLAGLMNALQLVGRKLEEVKIVFNGAGASAIATAKLLLLAGAQNIIICDTRGAVFKGREVGMNPIKEELAELTNPDREKGTLAEVLKGAEVFIGLSGPNVLTSDMVRLMAPQPVVFAMANPDPEIHPEEAKAGGAAVVATGRSDFPNQVNNCLAFPGIFRGALDIRARAINDAMNLAAAQAIAGLVGNNLAPDYILPSAMDFRVPPVVAEAVARVGLETGVARIKVDPEWVARHTREFIYDERLPLL
;
A
#
# COMPACT_ATOMS: atom_id res chain seq x y z
N MET A 1 -7.19 30.22 -4.49
CA MET A 1 -7.04 29.10 -3.52
C MET A 1 -6.07 28.09 -4.10
N SER A 2 -5.25 27.45 -3.26
CA SER A 2 -4.19 26.52 -3.70
C SER A 2 -4.73 25.11 -3.96
N VAL A 3 -4.05 24.32 -4.79
CA VAL A 3 -4.38 22.90 -5.02
C VAL A 3 -4.39 22.11 -3.71
N LEU A 4 -3.45 22.40 -2.79
CA LEU A 4 -3.39 21.79 -1.46
C LEU A 4 -4.69 21.92 -0.67
N SER A 5 -5.37 23.07 -0.75
CA SER A 5 -6.64 23.27 -0.04
C SER A 5 -7.78 22.36 -0.52
N ARG A 6 -7.67 21.80 -1.73
CA ARG A 6 -8.66 20.89 -2.35
C ARG A 6 -8.36 19.42 -2.07
N ILE A 7 -7.08 19.02 -2.15
CA ILE A 7 -6.63 17.62 -2.00
C ILE A 7 -6.18 17.27 -0.57
N TYR A 8 -6.01 18.29 0.27
CA TYR A 8 -5.64 18.18 1.68
C TYR A 8 -6.52 19.14 2.50
N THR A 9 -5.99 19.76 3.54
CA THR A 9 -6.80 20.61 4.44
C THR A 9 -7.08 22.00 3.86
N PRO A 10 -8.29 22.57 4.05
CA PRO A 10 -9.44 21.98 4.77
C PRO A 10 -10.43 21.19 3.89
N GLY A 11 -10.34 21.27 2.55
CA GLY A 11 -11.36 20.74 1.62
C GLY A 11 -11.57 19.22 1.72
N VAL A 12 -10.52 18.45 1.99
CA VAL A 12 -10.57 16.99 2.13
C VAL A 12 -11.57 16.50 3.18
N GLY A 13 -11.85 17.32 4.21
CA GLY A 13 -12.84 16.99 5.23
C GLY A 13 -14.27 16.81 4.70
N ALA A 14 -14.61 17.39 3.55
CA ALA A 14 -15.88 17.14 2.87
C ALA A 14 -15.93 15.72 2.28
N VAL A 15 -14.84 15.27 1.66
CA VAL A 15 -14.69 13.92 1.08
C VAL A 15 -14.77 12.85 2.17
N CYS A 16 -14.08 13.08 3.30
CA CYS A 16 -14.14 12.18 4.46
C CYS A 16 -15.57 12.01 4.99
N ARG A 17 -16.32 13.11 5.12
CA ARG A 17 -17.72 13.07 5.59
C ARG A 17 -18.65 12.38 4.60
N GLU A 18 -18.42 12.53 3.30
CA GLU A 18 -19.18 11.81 2.27
C GLU A 18 -18.96 10.29 2.34
N ILE A 19 -17.72 9.85 2.54
CA ILE A 19 -17.41 8.42 2.73
C ILE A 19 -17.97 7.91 4.06
N GLN A 20 -17.94 8.70 5.12
CA GLN A 20 -18.54 8.33 6.41
C GLN A 20 -20.04 8.06 6.25
N LYS A 21 -20.76 8.92 5.53
CA LYS A 21 -22.21 8.75 5.23
C LYS A 21 -22.47 7.58 4.30
N HIS A 22 -21.61 7.40 3.29
CA HIS A 22 -21.76 6.39 2.25
C HIS A 22 -20.47 5.58 2.06
N PRO A 23 -20.16 4.58 2.92
CA PRO A 23 -18.86 3.89 2.91
C PRO A 23 -18.46 3.22 1.58
N VAL A 24 -19.43 2.90 0.72
CA VAL A 24 -19.20 2.36 -0.63
C VAL A 24 -18.57 3.40 -1.56
N SER A 25 -18.81 4.69 -1.33
CA SER A 25 -18.26 5.79 -2.12
C SER A 25 -16.73 5.90 -2.02
N SER A 26 -16.10 5.23 -1.05
CA SER A 26 -14.64 5.09 -1.00
C SER A 26 -14.05 4.52 -2.30
N TYR A 27 -14.73 3.60 -3.01
CA TYR A 27 -14.27 3.12 -4.33
C TYR A 27 -14.26 4.21 -5.41
N ARG A 28 -15.03 5.28 -5.22
CA ARG A 28 -15.16 6.38 -6.18
C ARG A 28 -14.23 7.56 -5.86
N TYR A 29 -13.96 7.81 -4.58
CA TYR A 29 -13.25 9.00 -4.11
C TYR A 29 -11.82 8.73 -3.63
N THR A 30 -11.38 7.47 -3.61
CA THR A 30 -10.07 7.06 -3.07
C THR A 30 -9.43 6.00 -3.97
N CYS A 31 -8.12 5.82 -3.83
CA CYS A 31 -7.30 4.82 -4.50
C CYS A 31 -7.82 3.39 -4.31
N ARG A 32 -8.66 3.15 -3.30
CA ARG A 32 -9.36 1.86 -3.10
C ARG A 32 -10.07 1.35 -4.35
N GLY A 33 -10.59 2.25 -5.19
CA GLY A 33 -11.23 1.89 -6.47
C GLY A 33 -10.27 1.34 -7.52
N ASN A 34 -8.97 1.51 -7.32
CA ASN A 34 -7.93 1.16 -8.28
C ASN A 34 -6.79 0.30 -7.70
N ALA A 35 -6.72 0.16 -6.38
CA ALA A 35 -5.60 -0.47 -5.68
C ALA A 35 -5.90 -1.89 -5.19
N ILE A 36 -4.90 -2.76 -5.27
CA ILE A 36 -4.94 -4.12 -4.70
C ILE A 36 -3.70 -4.40 -3.85
N GLY A 37 -3.83 -5.24 -2.82
CA GLY A 37 -2.69 -5.75 -2.08
C GLY A 37 -2.14 -7.03 -2.72
N LEU A 38 -0.87 -7.04 -3.10
CA LEU A 38 -0.14 -8.26 -3.52
C LEU A 38 0.51 -8.89 -2.29
N ILE A 39 -0.10 -9.95 -1.78
CA ILE A 39 0.27 -10.55 -0.49
C ILE A 39 1.13 -11.79 -0.71
N SER A 40 2.30 -11.82 -0.07
CA SER A 40 3.15 -13.01 -0.04
C SER A 40 3.87 -13.16 1.30
N ASP A 41 4.08 -14.40 1.72
CA ASP A 41 4.93 -14.75 2.86
C ASP A 41 6.29 -15.34 2.43
N GLY A 42 6.56 -15.37 1.12
CA GLY A 42 7.78 -15.91 0.54
C GLY A 42 7.96 -17.42 0.69
N SER A 43 6.91 -18.18 1.06
CA SER A 43 7.05 -19.60 1.41
C SER A 43 7.09 -20.57 0.22
N ALA A 44 6.71 -20.12 -0.99
CA ALA A 44 6.72 -20.92 -2.21
C ALA A 44 7.10 -20.11 -3.45
N VAL A 45 8.37 -19.68 -3.51
CA VAL A 45 8.91 -18.87 -4.61
C VAL A 45 9.75 -19.73 -5.54
N TYR A 46 9.24 -19.99 -6.75
CA TYR A 46 9.90 -20.78 -7.79
C TYR A 46 10.47 -22.10 -7.23
N GLU A 47 11.71 -22.44 -7.57
CA GLU A 47 12.46 -23.57 -7.04
C GLU A 47 13.21 -23.26 -5.73
N PHE A 48 13.27 -22.00 -5.31
CA PHE A 48 13.92 -21.59 -4.06
C PHE A 48 13.16 -22.01 -2.80
N GLY A 49 11.87 -22.35 -2.94
CA GLY A 49 11.03 -22.74 -1.82
C GLY A 49 10.73 -21.55 -0.90
N ASN A 50 11.11 -21.67 0.37
CA ASN A 50 10.86 -20.64 1.37
C ASN A 50 12.05 -19.68 1.47
N ILE A 51 11.86 -18.46 0.97
CA ILE A 51 12.90 -17.40 0.95
C ILE A 51 12.63 -16.29 1.97
N GLY A 52 11.49 -16.34 2.66
CA GLY A 52 11.07 -15.31 3.60
C GLY A 52 10.60 -14.01 2.94
N ALA A 53 10.16 -13.06 3.79
CA ALA A 53 9.48 -11.85 3.34
C ALA A 53 10.36 -10.84 2.58
N PRO A 54 11.59 -10.50 3.02
CA PRO A 54 12.38 -9.50 2.30
C PRO A 54 12.75 -9.97 0.88
N ALA A 55 13.12 -11.24 0.72
CA ALA A 55 13.59 -11.78 -0.55
C ALA A 55 12.49 -11.96 -1.61
N VAL A 56 11.19 -11.94 -1.24
CA VAL A 56 10.10 -12.04 -2.22
C VAL A 56 9.76 -10.69 -2.89
N LEU A 57 10.23 -9.57 -2.35
CA LEU A 57 9.89 -8.22 -2.86
C LEU A 57 10.16 -8.03 -4.37
N PRO A 58 11.30 -8.44 -4.94
CA PRO A 58 11.56 -8.28 -6.39
C PRO A 58 10.46 -8.90 -7.27
N LYS A 59 9.95 -10.07 -6.87
CA LYS A 59 8.84 -10.74 -7.58
C LYS A 59 7.53 -9.94 -7.47
N LEU A 60 7.25 -9.39 -6.31
CA LEU A 60 6.02 -8.60 -6.09
C LEU A 60 6.07 -7.28 -6.86
N GLU A 61 7.22 -6.61 -6.89
CA GLU A 61 7.42 -5.37 -7.66
C GLU A 61 7.28 -5.58 -9.16
N ALA A 62 7.93 -6.63 -9.69
CA ALA A 62 7.79 -7.01 -11.08
C ALA A 62 6.30 -7.20 -11.44
N LYS A 63 5.51 -7.82 -10.54
CA LYS A 63 4.06 -7.94 -10.72
C LYS A 63 3.36 -6.59 -10.67
N SER A 64 3.69 -5.73 -9.72
CA SER A 64 3.12 -4.37 -9.66
C SER A 64 3.26 -3.62 -10.98
N VAL A 65 4.43 -3.73 -11.63
CA VAL A 65 4.68 -3.16 -12.96
C VAL A 65 3.75 -3.77 -14.02
N ILE A 66 3.55 -5.09 -14.04
CA ILE A 66 2.63 -5.77 -14.97
C ILE A 66 1.18 -5.31 -14.76
N TYR A 67 0.71 -5.25 -13.51
CA TYR A 67 -0.64 -4.78 -13.19
C TYR A 67 -0.88 -3.34 -13.64
N LYS A 68 0.08 -2.45 -13.37
CA LYS A 68 -0.01 -1.06 -13.81
C LYS A 68 0.02 -0.95 -15.33
N THR A 69 0.98 -1.60 -15.97
CA THR A 69 1.21 -1.49 -17.42
C THR A 69 0.02 -2.00 -18.23
N PHE A 70 -0.49 -3.19 -17.92
CA PHE A 70 -1.47 -3.85 -18.77
C PHE A 70 -2.92 -3.57 -18.39
N ALA A 71 -3.20 -2.97 -17.22
CA ALA A 71 -4.59 -2.80 -16.77
C ALA A 71 -4.84 -1.59 -15.87
N ASN A 72 -3.86 -0.69 -15.70
CA ASN A 72 -3.92 0.43 -14.77
C ASN A 72 -4.36 0.05 -13.35
N VAL A 73 -3.86 -1.06 -12.83
CA VAL A 73 -4.16 -1.50 -11.45
C VAL A 73 -2.98 -1.15 -10.56
N ASP A 74 -3.24 -0.37 -9.50
CA ASP A 74 -2.22 0.03 -8.53
C ASP A 74 -2.00 -1.12 -7.52
N ALA A 75 -1.17 -2.09 -7.92
CA ALA A 75 -0.89 -3.26 -7.11
C ALA A 75 0.27 -2.99 -6.15
N VAL A 76 0.00 -3.03 -4.83
CA VAL A 76 0.98 -2.69 -3.79
C VAL A 76 1.61 -3.95 -3.23
N PRO A 77 2.95 -4.08 -3.25
CA PRO A 77 3.64 -5.25 -2.73
C PRO A 77 3.63 -5.26 -1.19
N ILE A 78 3.09 -6.34 -0.60
CA ILE A 78 3.00 -6.53 0.85
C ILE A 78 3.60 -7.90 1.18
N ALA A 79 4.87 -7.88 1.58
CA ALA A 79 5.58 -9.05 2.05
C ALA A 79 5.37 -9.23 3.57
N LEU A 80 4.91 -10.40 3.98
CA LEU A 80 4.51 -10.71 5.35
C LEU A 80 5.61 -11.47 6.09
N ALA A 81 6.13 -10.90 7.18
CA ALA A 81 7.03 -11.56 8.12
C ALA A 81 6.31 -12.57 9.05
N THR A 82 5.31 -13.29 8.51
CA THR A 82 4.63 -14.39 9.18
C THR A 82 4.24 -15.45 8.15
N GLN A 83 4.19 -16.69 8.60
CA GLN A 83 3.77 -17.83 7.79
C GLN A 83 2.52 -18.53 8.35
N GLU A 84 1.97 -17.99 9.44
CA GLU A 84 0.79 -18.51 10.13
C GLU A 84 -0.49 -18.14 9.38
N ALA A 85 -1.27 -19.15 9.01
CA ALA A 85 -2.43 -18.96 8.14
C ALA A 85 -3.47 -18.01 8.75
N ASP A 86 -3.73 -18.12 10.06
CA ASP A 86 -4.75 -17.33 10.74
C ASP A 86 -4.34 -15.87 10.90
N GLU A 87 -3.04 -15.64 11.13
CA GLU A 87 -2.49 -14.30 11.17
C GLU A 87 -2.54 -13.63 9.80
N ILE A 88 -2.20 -14.33 8.72
CA ILE A 88 -2.31 -13.81 7.34
C ILE A 88 -3.75 -13.42 7.02
N VAL A 89 -4.73 -14.26 7.39
CA VAL A 89 -6.16 -13.98 7.20
C VAL A 89 -6.55 -12.70 7.95
N GLU A 90 -6.10 -12.57 9.19
CA GLU A 90 -6.42 -11.43 10.04
C GLU A 90 -5.79 -10.13 9.52
N ILE A 91 -4.52 -10.16 9.10
CA ILE A 91 -3.85 -9.00 8.50
C ILE A 91 -4.59 -8.51 7.25
N ILE A 92 -4.97 -9.43 6.36
CA ILE A 92 -5.73 -9.08 5.15
C ILE A 92 -7.10 -8.50 5.50
N ARG A 93 -7.77 -9.04 6.54
CA ARG A 93 -9.02 -8.48 7.05
C ARG A 93 -8.83 -7.05 7.54
N LEU A 94 -7.77 -6.80 8.29
CA LEU A 94 -7.44 -5.47 8.84
C LEU A 94 -7.05 -4.46 7.76
N LEU A 95 -6.43 -4.89 6.66
CA LEU A 95 -6.06 -4.04 5.52
C LEU A 95 -7.21 -3.80 4.52
N ALA A 96 -8.31 -4.54 4.62
CA ALA A 96 -9.44 -4.45 3.70
C ALA A 96 -10.10 -3.06 3.56
N PRO A 97 -10.00 -2.10 4.51
CA PRO A 97 -10.43 -0.72 4.28
C PRO A 97 -9.66 0.00 3.17
N THR A 98 -8.39 -0.36 2.95
CA THR A 98 -7.49 0.31 2.00
C THR A 98 -7.68 -0.18 0.57
N PHE A 99 -7.84 -1.50 0.39
CA PHE A 99 -7.77 -2.13 -0.93
C PHE A 99 -9.14 -2.48 -1.53
N GLY A 100 -9.24 -2.42 -2.87
CA GLY A 100 -10.36 -2.92 -3.65
C GLY A 100 -10.30 -4.44 -3.93
N GLY A 101 -9.14 -5.06 -3.70
CA GLY A 101 -8.94 -6.51 -3.82
C GLY A 101 -7.57 -6.97 -3.30
N PHE A 102 -7.36 -8.28 -3.25
CA PHE A 102 -6.10 -8.90 -2.82
C PHE A 102 -5.70 -10.03 -3.76
N CYS A 103 -4.42 -10.06 -4.15
CA CYS A 103 -3.82 -11.19 -4.87
C CYS A 103 -2.85 -11.93 -3.94
N LEU A 104 -3.10 -13.21 -3.70
CA LEU A 104 -2.17 -14.09 -2.98
C LEU A 104 -1.11 -14.63 -3.94
N GLU A 105 0.15 -14.56 -3.49
CA GLU A 105 1.34 -14.81 -4.29
C GLU A 105 2.34 -15.67 -3.52
N SER A 106 2.89 -16.71 -4.15
CA SER A 106 3.99 -17.51 -3.59
C SER A 106 3.77 -18.07 -2.17
N ILE A 107 2.53 -18.46 -1.83
CA ILE A 107 2.19 -19.06 -0.53
C ILE A 107 2.12 -20.58 -0.67
N ALA A 108 2.83 -21.30 0.19
CA ALA A 108 2.93 -22.76 0.10
C ALA A 108 1.60 -23.49 0.35
N ALA A 109 1.41 -24.62 -0.35
CA ALA A 109 0.35 -25.56 -0.05
C ALA A 109 0.69 -26.38 1.22
N PRO A 110 -0.31 -26.79 2.03
CA PRO A 110 -1.74 -26.59 1.81
C PRO A 110 -2.30 -25.30 2.45
N LYS A 111 -1.50 -24.54 3.20
CA LYS A 111 -1.98 -23.38 3.97
C LYS A 111 -2.59 -22.28 3.09
N CYS A 112 -2.08 -22.09 1.88
CA CYS A 112 -2.63 -21.13 0.92
C CYS A 112 -4.14 -21.35 0.63
N PHE A 113 -4.60 -22.61 0.63
CA PHE A 113 -6.02 -22.94 0.42
C PHE A 113 -6.87 -22.61 1.65
N THR A 114 -6.31 -22.79 2.85
CA THR A 114 -6.97 -22.37 4.10
C THR A 114 -7.11 -20.85 4.14
N ILE A 115 -6.03 -20.14 3.81
CA ILE A 115 -5.97 -18.68 3.73
C ILE A 115 -7.02 -18.15 2.73
N GLU A 116 -6.99 -18.65 1.49
CA GLU A 116 -7.95 -18.25 0.44
C GLU A 116 -9.41 -18.48 0.87
N SER A 117 -9.72 -19.66 1.42
CA SER A 117 -11.07 -20.03 1.83
C SER A 117 -11.59 -19.18 2.99
N ARG A 118 -10.73 -18.88 3.98
CA ARG A 118 -11.09 -18.07 5.16
C ARG A 118 -11.22 -16.59 4.80
N ILE A 119 -10.30 -16.03 4.01
CA ILE A 119 -10.36 -14.63 3.59
C ILE A 119 -11.62 -14.37 2.77
N ARG A 120 -11.97 -15.24 1.82
CA ARG A 120 -13.21 -15.07 1.02
C ARG A 120 -14.49 -15.00 1.85
N LYS A 121 -14.45 -15.50 3.09
CA LYS A 121 -15.55 -15.37 4.05
C LYS A 121 -15.40 -14.13 4.94
N ALA A 122 -14.16 -13.75 5.26
CA ALA A 122 -13.84 -12.65 6.17
C ALA A 122 -13.94 -11.25 5.53
N VAL A 123 -13.72 -11.10 4.22
CA VAL A 123 -13.74 -9.81 3.54
C VAL A 123 -14.73 -9.77 2.37
N ARG A 124 -15.16 -8.55 2.01
CA ARG A 124 -16.10 -8.25 0.90
C ARG A 124 -15.39 -7.53 -0.26
N VAL A 125 -14.29 -8.11 -0.72
CA VAL A 125 -13.50 -7.65 -1.86
C VAL A 125 -13.06 -8.83 -2.73
N ALA A 126 -12.66 -8.57 -3.97
CA ALA A 126 -12.13 -9.60 -4.85
C ALA A 126 -10.81 -10.17 -4.30
N VAL A 127 -10.75 -11.49 -4.11
CA VAL A 127 -9.56 -12.21 -3.65
C VAL A 127 -9.22 -13.29 -4.66
N LEU A 128 -8.02 -13.22 -5.19
CA LEU A 128 -7.50 -14.17 -6.17
C LEU A 128 -6.18 -14.74 -5.66
N HIS A 129 -5.88 -15.99 -5.97
CA HIS A 129 -4.55 -16.55 -5.75
C HIS A 129 -3.94 -16.85 -7.11
N HIS A 130 -2.78 -16.25 -7.39
CA HIS A 130 -2.19 -16.27 -8.72
C HIS A 130 -1.84 -17.69 -9.18
N GLU A 131 -1.06 -18.44 -8.38
CA GLU A 131 -0.68 -19.80 -8.73
C GLU A 131 -1.86 -20.77 -8.74
N PHE A 132 -2.99 -20.44 -8.09
CA PHE A 132 -4.17 -21.32 -8.05
C PHE A 132 -5.19 -20.99 -9.15
N HIS A 133 -5.78 -19.80 -9.10
CA HIS A 133 -6.87 -19.40 -9.98
C HIS A 133 -6.36 -19.01 -11.36
N ALA A 134 -5.32 -18.18 -11.46
CA ALA A 134 -4.84 -17.70 -12.76
C ALA A 134 -4.20 -18.81 -13.58
N ALA A 135 -3.49 -19.75 -12.94
CA ALA A 135 -3.00 -20.97 -13.58
C ALA A 135 -4.14 -21.81 -14.18
N GLY A 136 -5.24 -22.00 -13.43
CA GLY A 136 -6.41 -22.71 -13.94
C GLY A 136 -7.06 -22.03 -15.15
N ILE A 137 -7.19 -20.70 -15.12
CA ILE A 137 -7.78 -19.92 -16.22
C ILE A 137 -6.96 -20.02 -17.49
N ILE A 138 -5.64 -19.76 -17.41
CA ILE A 138 -4.77 -19.74 -18.59
C ILE A 138 -4.62 -21.12 -19.24
N VAL A 139 -4.51 -22.17 -18.41
CA VAL A 139 -4.41 -23.55 -18.91
C VAL A 139 -5.71 -24.01 -19.54
N LEU A 140 -6.86 -23.67 -18.95
CA LEU A 140 -8.15 -23.97 -19.56
C LEU A 140 -8.32 -23.26 -20.91
N ALA A 141 -7.95 -21.97 -21.00
CA ALA A 141 -8.02 -21.22 -22.25
C ALA A 141 -7.19 -21.87 -23.37
N ALA A 142 -5.92 -22.16 -23.07
CA ALA A 142 -5.02 -22.83 -24.02
C ALA A 142 -5.52 -24.23 -24.40
N LEU A 143 -6.04 -25.00 -23.44
CA LEU A 143 -6.53 -26.35 -23.68
C LEU A 143 -7.77 -26.35 -24.59
N LEU A 144 -8.72 -25.43 -24.38
CA LEU A 144 -9.90 -25.32 -25.24
C LEU A 144 -9.52 -25.12 -26.71
N ASN A 145 -8.53 -24.29 -26.97
CA ASN A 145 -8.02 -24.05 -28.32
C ASN A 145 -7.20 -25.23 -28.86
N ALA A 146 -6.32 -25.82 -28.04
CA ALA A 146 -5.56 -27.00 -28.43
C ALA A 146 -6.47 -28.18 -28.82
N LEU A 147 -7.55 -28.40 -28.07
CA LEU A 147 -8.55 -29.45 -28.37
C LEU A 147 -9.23 -29.22 -29.72
N LYS A 148 -9.54 -27.97 -30.09
CA LYS A 148 -10.05 -27.64 -31.43
C LYS A 148 -9.04 -27.96 -32.53
N VAL A 149 -7.77 -27.59 -32.31
CA VAL A 149 -6.67 -27.85 -33.28
C VAL A 149 -6.52 -29.34 -33.58
N VAL A 150 -6.64 -30.21 -32.57
CA VAL A 150 -6.52 -31.67 -32.73
C VAL A 150 -7.86 -32.38 -32.99
N GLY A 151 -8.98 -31.65 -33.03
CA GLY A 151 -10.32 -32.21 -33.26
C GLY A 151 -10.82 -33.15 -32.15
N LYS A 152 -10.46 -32.91 -30.88
CA LYS A 152 -10.87 -33.75 -29.75
C LYS A 152 -11.99 -33.12 -28.93
N ASN A 153 -12.95 -33.94 -28.47
CA ASN A 153 -14.07 -33.49 -27.63
C ASN A 153 -13.63 -33.33 -26.16
N PRO A 154 -13.78 -32.14 -25.53
CA PRO A 154 -13.45 -31.91 -24.13
C PRO A 154 -14.10 -32.89 -23.13
N GLU A 155 -15.28 -33.44 -23.45
CA GLU A 155 -16.01 -34.34 -22.54
C GLU A 155 -15.42 -35.76 -22.48
N THR A 156 -14.67 -36.17 -23.50
CA THR A 156 -14.16 -37.55 -23.63
C THR A 156 -12.65 -37.66 -23.41
N VAL A 157 -11.91 -36.55 -23.49
CA VAL A 157 -10.45 -36.56 -23.36
C VAL A 157 -9.99 -36.97 -21.97
N ARG A 158 -8.94 -37.79 -21.92
CA ARG A 158 -8.23 -38.08 -20.67
C ARG A 158 -7.09 -37.09 -20.44
N VAL A 159 -7.19 -36.31 -19.37
CA VAL A 159 -6.18 -35.33 -18.98
C VAL A 159 -5.35 -35.87 -17.82
N VAL A 160 -4.03 -35.94 -17.98
CA VAL A 160 -3.08 -36.29 -16.93
C VAL A 160 -2.33 -35.04 -16.48
N ILE A 161 -2.45 -34.70 -15.21
CA ILE A 161 -1.74 -33.58 -14.60
C ILE A 161 -0.64 -34.13 -13.70
N SER A 162 0.61 -33.71 -13.91
CA SER A 162 1.73 -34.01 -13.02
C SER A 162 2.08 -32.82 -12.14
N GLY A 163 2.04 -33.01 -10.82
CA GLY A 163 2.33 -31.99 -9.82
C GLY A 163 1.08 -31.57 -9.07
N ALA A 164 0.88 -32.09 -7.85
CA ALA A 164 -0.28 -31.77 -7.01
C ALA A 164 -0.01 -30.63 -6.00
N GLY A 165 0.73 -29.61 -6.44
CA GLY A 165 0.92 -28.35 -5.71
C GLY A 165 -0.25 -27.38 -5.91
N VAL A 166 -0.03 -26.10 -5.62
CA VAL A 166 -1.06 -25.05 -5.74
C VAL A 166 -1.64 -24.99 -7.17
N ALA A 167 -0.77 -24.88 -8.16
CA ALA A 167 -1.17 -24.80 -9.57
C ALA A 167 -1.85 -26.06 -10.07
N GLY A 168 -1.35 -27.25 -9.75
CA GLY A 168 -1.97 -28.50 -10.21
C GLY A 168 -3.37 -28.72 -9.67
N ILE A 169 -3.60 -28.40 -8.39
CA ILE A 169 -4.96 -28.44 -7.81
C ILE A 169 -5.85 -27.38 -8.47
N GLY A 170 -5.31 -26.19 -8.76
CA GLY A 170 -6.02 -25.11 -9.46
C GLY A 170 -6.45 -25.47 -10.87
N VAL A 171 -5.53 -26.02 -11.66
CA VAL A 171 -5.80 -26.51 -13.00
C VAL A 171 -6.81 -27.65 -12.95
N ALA A 172 -6.60 -28.67 -12.10
CA ALA A 172 -7.54 -29.79 -11.99
C ALA A 172 -8.97 -29.32 -11.66
N LYS A 173 -9.11 -28.39 -10.70
CA LYS A 173 -10.40 -27.80 -10.32
C LYS A 173 -11.00 -26.97 -11.46
N GLY A 174 -10.18 -26.17 -12.14
CA GLY A 174 -10.57 -25.34 -13.28
C GLY A 174 -11.12 -26.17 -14.45
N LEU A 175 -10.43 -27.26 -14.79
CA LEU A 175 -10.87 -28.21 -15.82
C LEU A 175 -12.19 -28.91 -15.43
N TYR A 176 -12.30 -29.36 -14.18
CA TYR A 176 -13.51 -29.99 -13.68
C TYR A 176 -14.74 -29.06 -13.75
N VAL A 177 -14.62 -27.82 -13.28
CA VAL A 177 -15.75 -26.85 -13.34
C VAL A 177 -16.08 -26.42 -14.77
N ALA A 178 -15.17 -26.61 -15.73
CA ALA A 178 -15.41 -26.38 -17.14
C ALA A 178 -16.05 -27.58 -17.86
N GLY A 179 -16.24 -28.71 -17.17
CA GLY A 179 -16.88 -29.93 -17.70
C GLY A 179 -15.92 -31.04 -18.10
N LEU A 180 -14.59 -30.86 -17.97
CA LEU A 180 -13.61 -31.91 -18.23
C LEU A 180 -13.51 -32.82 -16.99
N THR A 181 -14.18 -33.97 -17.04
CA THR A 181 -14.35 -34.84 -15.85
C THR A 181 -13.32 -35.97 -15.76
N ASN A 182 -12.71 -36.40 -16.87
CA ASN A 182 -11.72 -37.47 -16.90
C ASN A 182 -10.28 -36.94 -16.64
N VAL A 183 -10.07 -36.40 -15.44
CA VAL A 183 -8.79 -35.79 -15.01
C VAL A 183 -8.08 -36.67 -13.99
N VAL A 184 -6.83 -37.03 -14.29
CA VAL A 184 -5.94 -37.80 -13.42
C VAL A 184 -4.86 -36.89 -12.87
N LEU A 185 -4.86 -36.65 -11.55
CA LEU A 185 -3.86 -35.82 -10.89
C LEU A 185 -2.79 -36.70 -10.21
N CYS A 186 -1.53 -36.45 -10.53
CA CYS A 186 -0.37 -37.17 -10.01
C CYS A 186 0.51 -36.27 -9.14
N ASP A 187 1.22 -36.88 -8.19
CA ASP A 187 2.37 -36.27 -7.53
C ASP A 187 3.58 -37.21 -7.57
N ARG A 188 4.65 -36.88 -6.83
CA ARG A 188 5.89 -37.67 -6.79
C ARG A 188 5.73 -39.14 -6.39
N HIS A 189 4.59 -39.56 -5.83
CA HIS A 189 4.33 -40.96 -5.50
C HIS A 189 3.28 -41.61 -6.41
N GLY A 190 2.97 -41.00 -7.56
CA GLY A 190 2.02 -41.52 -8.55
C GLY A 190 0.64 -40.86 -8.45
N VAL A 191 -0.37 -41.56 -8.95
CA VAL A 191 -1.76 -41.09 -8.99
C VAL A 191 -2.27 -40.79 -7.58
N LEU A 192 -3.01 -39.69 -7.41
CA LEU A 192 -3.72 -39.41 -6.17
C LEU A 192 -5.02 -40.21 -6.09
N GLN A 193 -5.25 -40.86 -4.95
CA GLN A 193 -6.44 -41.69 -4.71
C GLN A 193 -7.06 -41.37 -3.35
N VAL A 194 -8.37 -41.57 -3.22
CA VAL A 194 -9.15 -41.23 -2.01
C VAL A 194 -8.57 -41.89 -0.74
N TYR A 195 -8.05 -43.11 -0.88
CA TYR A 195 -7.53 -43.93 0.23
C TYR A 195 -6.00 -43.99 0.30
N ARG A 196 -5.30 -43.26 -0.56
CA ARG A 196 -3.84 -43.16 -0.47
C ARG A 196 -3.47 -42.38 0.78
N THR A 197 -2.52 -42.87 1.58
CA THR A 197 -2.07 -42.16 2.80
C THR A 197 -0.80 -41.36 2.58
N ARG A 198 0.11 -41.84 1.72
CA ARG A 198 1.42 -41.24 1.49
C ARG A 198 1.32 -39.93 0.72
N GLY A 199 1.89 -38.84 1.25
CA GLY A 199 1.99 -37.55 0.57
C GLY A 199 0.67 -36.82 0.36
N MET A 200 -0.40 -37.25 1.05
CA MET A 200 -1.71 -36.59 1.02
C MET A 200 -1.79 -35.45 2.04
N ASN A 201 -2.58 -34.44 1.71
CA ASN A 201 -3.04 -33.41 2.62
C ASN A 201 -4.55 -33.20 2.37
N TRP A 202 -5.22 -32.41 3.21
CA TRP A 202 -6.67 -32.22 3.12
C TRP A 202 -7.11 -31.69 1.74
N ALA A 203 -6.35 -30.79 1.11
CA ALA A 203 -6.68 -30.22 -0.20
C ALA A 203 -6.54 -31.25 -1.32
N LYS A 204 -5.49 -32.10 -1.28
CA LYS A 204 -5.35 -33.25 -2.18
C LYS A 204 -6.49 -34.25 -2.00
N SER A 205 -6.91 -34.51 -0.76
CA SER A 205 -8.05 -35.39 -0.49
C SER A 205 -9.37 -34.82 -1.03
N GLU A 206 -9.59 -33.50 -0.90
CA GLU A 206 -10.78 -32.83 -1.41
C GLU A 206 -10.85 -32.88 -2.95
N ILE A 207 -9.75 -32.54 -3.64
CA ILE A 207 -9.75 -32.55 -5.11
C ILE A 207 -9.92 -33.97 -5.66
N VAL A 208 -9.34 -34.99 -5.03
CA VAL A 208 -9.50 -36.37 -5.51
C VAL A 208 -10.93 -36.88 -5.33
N ARG A 209 -11.62 -36.49 -4.26
CA ARG A 209 -13.05 -36.79 -4.09
C ARG A 209 -13.91 -36.11 -5.17
N LEU A 210 -13.50 -34.93 -5.63
CA LEU A 210 -14.15 -34.21 -6.73
C LEU A 210 -13.93 -34.93 -8.06
N LEU A 211 -12.69 -35.27 -8.39
CA LEU A 211 -12.32 -35.89 -9.67
C LEU A 211 -12.74 -37.37 -9.79
N ARG A 212 -12.86 -38.08 -8.66
CA ARG A 212 -13.22 -39.52 -8.58
C ARG A 212 -12.36 -40.47 -9.46
N PRO A 213 -11.01 -40.43 -9.42
CA PRO A 213 -10.14 -41.17 -10.35
C PRO A 213 -10.00 -42.68 -10.02
N HIS A 214 -11.01 -43.33 -9.43
CA HIS A 214 -10.91 -44.69 -8.84
C HIS A 214 -10.42 -45.77 -9.83
N SER A 215 -10.54 -45.53 -11.13
CA SER A 215 -10.12 -46.46 -12.19
C SER A 215 -8.63 -46.37 -12.56
N TYR A 216 -7.88 -45.41 -12.03
CA TYR A 216 -6.46 -45.20 -12.38
C TYR A 216 -5.55 -45.41 -11.17
N THR A 217 -4.52 -46.22 -11.35
CA THR A 217 -3.48 -46.55 -10.37
C THR A 217 -2.10 -46.38 -11.02
N GLY A 218 -1.04 -46.38 -10.20
CA GLY A 218 0.33 -46.47 -10.70
C GLY A 218 1.09 -45.16 -10.80
N GLY A 219 2.22 -45.22 -11.50
CA GLY A 219 3.13 -44.10 -11.74
C GLY A 219 2.74 -43.23 -12.93
N LEU A 220 3.40 -42.07 -13.08
CA LEU A 220 3.12 -41.12 -14.16
C LEU A 220 3.21 -41.75 -15.56
N ALA A 221 4.28 -42.53 -15.83
CA ALA A 221 4.45 -43.20 -17.11
C ALA A 221 3.31 -44.18 -17.44
N GLU A 222 2.72 -44.82 -16.42
CA GLU A 222 1.64 -45.79 -16.63
C GLU A 222 0.33 -45.10 -17.03
N VAL A 223 -0.02 -44.00 -16.35
CA VAL A 223 -1.24 -43.24 -16.66
C VAL A 223 -1.12 -42.33 -17.87
N LEU A 224 0.09 -42.04 -18.36
CA LEU A 224 0.30 -41.35 -19.62
C LEU A 224 -0.04 -42.21 -20.84
N ARG A 225 0.03 -43.54 -20.74
CA ARG A 225 -0.23 -44.45 -21.86
C ARG A 225 -1.66 -44.33 -22.40
N GLY A 226 -1.83 -43.76 -23.58
CA GLY A 226 -3.13 -43.46 -24.18
C GLY A 226 -3.84 -42.23 -23.60
N ALA A 227 -3.13 -41.32 -22.92
CA ALA A 227 -3.70 -40.05 -22.48
C ALA A 227 -3.78 -39.07 -23.64
N ASP A 228 -4.82 -38.24 -23.70
CA ASP A 228 -4.98 -37.24 -24.75
C ASP A 228 -4.17 -35.97 -24.46
N VAL A 229 -4.08 -35.63 -23.17
CA VAL A 229 -3.50 -34.38 -22.70
C VAL A 229 -2.59 -34.67 -21.52
N PHE A 230 -1.38 -34.13 -21.57
CA PHE A 230 -0.47 -34.03 -20.43
C PHE A 230 -0.29 -32.57 -20.02
N ILE A 231 -0.39 -32.29 -18.73
CA ILE A 231 -0.12 -30.98 -18.13
C ILE A 231 0.90 -31.17 -17.00
N GLY A 232 2.13 -30.76 -17.24
CA GLY A 232 3.22 -30.74 -16.27
C GLY A 232 3.25 -29.43 -15.49
N LEU A 233 3.24 -29.55 -14.15
CA LEU A 233 3.42 -28.48 -13.17
C LEU A 233 4.36 -28.92 -12.03
N SER A 234 5.35 -29.75 -12.36
CA SER A 234 6.24 -30.42 -11.40
C SER A 234 7.73 -30.16 -11.69
N HIS A 235 8.61 -31.11 -11.39
CA HIS A 235 10.05 -30.95 -11.55
C HIS A 235 10.51 -31.26 -12.98
N LYS A 236 11.64 -30.67 -13.36
CA LYS A 236 12.31 -30.87 -14.65
C LYS A 236 12.57 -32.34 -15.02
N ASN A 237 12.63 -32.61 -16.32
CA ASN A 237 13.04 -33.89 -16.91
C ASN A 237 12.28 -35.12 -16.38
N LEU A 238 11.02 -34.94 -15.99
CA LEU A 238 10.17 -36.00 -15.46
C LEU A 238 9.52 -36.84 -16.58
N VAL A 239 9.42 -36.30 -17.80
CA VAL A 239 8.76 -36.93 -18.94
C VAL A 239 9.78 -37.16 -20.06
N THR A 240 9.83 -38.39 -20.59
CA THR A 240 10.72 -38.73 -21.71
C THR A 240 9.97 -38.73 -23.04
N ARG A 241 10.72 -38.74 -24.15
CA ARG A 241 10.19 -38.90 -25.50
C ARG A 241 9.32 -40.15 -25.64
N GLU A 242 9.74 -41.28 -25.06
CA GLU A 242 9.02 -42.56 -25.11
C GLU A 242 7.69 -42.49 -24.36
N MET A 243 7.65 -41.76 -23.24
CA MET A 243 6.42 -41.53 -22.49
C MET A 243 5.42 -40.74 -23.35
N VAL A 244 5.87 -39.71 -24.06
CA VAL A 244 5.02 -38.96 -25.02
C VAL A 244 4.58 -39.85 -26.18
N ALA A 245 5.48 -40.67 -26.74
CA ALA A 245 5.14 -41.60 -27.82
C ALA A 245 4.12 -42.67 -27.41
N SER A 246 3.97 -42.92 -26.11
CA SER A 246 2.97 -43.84 -25.57
C SER A 246 1.58 -43.23 -25.36
N MET A 247 1.44 -41.91 -25.53
CA MET A 247 0.17 -41.18 -25.42
C MET A 247 -0.77 -41.48 -26.59
N ALA A 248 -2.01 -40.98 -26.53
CA ALA A 248 -2.96 -41.12 -27.63
C ALA A 248 -2.46 -40.38 -28.89
N LYS A 249 -2.96 -40.77 -30.07
CA LYS A 249 -2.69 -40.04 -31.32
C LYS A 249 -3.09 -38.56 -31.15
N ASP A 250 -2.31 -37.67 -31.76
CA ASP A 250 -2.50 -36.22 -31.70
C ASP A 250 -2.55 -35.70 -30.25
N ALA A 251 -1.57 -36.15 -29.44
CA ALA A 251 -1.45 -35.77 -28.03
C ALA A 251 -1.15 -34.28 -27.85
N ILE A 252 -1.71 -33.70 -26.78
CA ILE A 252 -1.42 -32.33 -26.34
C ILE A 252 -0.49 -32.40 -25.13
N VAL A 253 0.64 -31.70 -25.18
CA VAL A 253 1.67 -31.70 -24.13
C VAL A 253 1.93 -30.27 -23.65
N PHE A 254 1.50 -29.94 -22.44
CA PHE A 254 1.81 -28.68 -21.77
C PHE A 254 2.86 -28.93 -20.69
N ALA A 255 4.11 -28.54 -20.90
CA ALA A 255 5.22 -28.69 -19.95
C ALA A 255 5.54 -27.33 -19.29
N LEU A 256 4.89 -27.05 -18.16
CA LEU A 256 4.80 -25.70 -17.59
C LEU A 256 5.72 -25.46 -16.38
N ALA A 257 6.54 -26.44 -16.00
CA ALA A 257 7.56 -26.23 -14.99
C ALA A 257 8.58 -25.14 -15.40
N LEU A 258 9.05 -24.39 -14.41
CA LEU A 258 10.02 -23.31 -14.57
C LEU A 258 11.09 -23.38 -13.46
N PRO A 259 12.34 -23.02 -13.75
CA PRO A 259 12.83 -22.51 -15.05
C PRO A 259 13.02 -23.59 -16.12
N GLU A 260 13.01 -24.88 -15.75
CA GLU A 260 13.20 -25.99 -16.69
C GLU A 260 11.92 -26.85 -16.79
N PRO A 261 11.38 -27.09 -18.01
CA PRO A 261 10.15 -27.85 -18.21
C PRO A 261 10.33 -29.35 -17.95
N GLU A 262 9.22 -30.07 -17.80
CA GLU A 262 9.21 -31.53 -17.62
C GLU A 262 9.80 -32.31 -18.79
N ILE A 263 9.71 -31.73 -19.99
CA ILE A 263 10.25 -32.22 -21.26
C ILE A 263 10.48 -31.01 -22.17
N SER A 264 11.54 -31.03 -22.97
CA SER A 264 11.77 -29.97 -23.96
C SER A 264 10.73 -30.00 -25.08
N GLU A 265 10.46 -28.85 -25.70
CA GLU A 265 9.52 -28.76 -26.82
C GLU A 265 9.95 -29.65 -28.00
N ALA A 266 11.26 -29.72 -28.27
CA ALA A 266 11.82 -30.55 -29.32
C ALA A 266 11.60 -32.05 -29.06
N GLU A 267 11.82 -32.52 -27.83
CA GLU A 267 11.62 -33.92 -27.47
C GLU A 267 10.14 -34.30 -27.43
N ALA A 268 9.26 -33.42 -26.95
CA ALA A 268 7.81 -33.63 -26.98
C ALA A 268 7.30 -33.80 -28.42
N LYS A 269 7.73 -32.91 -29.34
CA LYS A 269 7.41 -33.03 -30.77
C LYS A 269 7.99 -34.31 -31.38
N ALA A 270 9.25 -34.64 -31.07
CA ALA A 270 9.90 -35.87 -31.53
C ALA A 270 9.23 -37.15 -30.98
N GLY A 271 8.53 -37.04 -29.85
CA GLY A 271 7.68 -38.08 -29.27
C GLY A 271 6.28 -38.17 -29.90
N GLY A 272 5.92 -37.29 -30.85
CA GLY A 272 4.64 -37.33 -31.55
C GLY A 272 3.53 -36.45 -30.97
N ALA A 273 3.84 -35.51 -30.06
CA ALA A 273 2.87 -34.52 -29.62
C ALA A 273 2.45 -33.60 -30.77
N ALA A 274 1.15 -33.44 -30.98
CA ALA A 274 0.59 -32.56 -32.02
C ALA A 274 0.60 -31.09 -31.60
N VAL A 275 0.38 -30.81 -30.32
CA VAL A 275 0.43 -29.47 -29.76
C VAL A 275 1.34 -29.48 -28.53
N VAL A 276 2.30 -28.57 -28.50
CA VAL A 276 3.20 -28.40 -27.36
C VAL A 276 3.13 -26.97 -26.87
N ALA A 277 3.05 -26.79 -25.56
CA ALA A 277 3.12 -25.48 -24.90
C ALA A 277 4.01 -25.55 -23.67
N THR A 278 4.69 -24.45 -23.35
CA THR A 278 5.58 -24.38 -22.19
C THR A 278 5.43 -23.06 -21.45
N GLY A 279 6.01 -22.96 -20.24
CA GLY A 279 6.13 -21.69 -19.52
C GLY A 279 7.26 -20.80 -20.04
N LEU A 280 8.17 -21.30 -20.87
CA LEU A 280 9.39 -20.59 -21.26
C LEU A 280 9.09 -19.35 -22.12
N SER A 281 9.90 -18.30 -21.95
CA SER A 281 9.79 -17.06 -22.75
C SER A 281 10.10 -17.27 -24.23
N SER A 282 10.86 -18.31 -24.58
CA SER A 282 11.18 -18.69 -25.95
C SER A 282 10.08 -19.48 -26.68
N SER A 283 9.02 -19.90 -25.98
CA SER A 283 7.96 -20.77 -26.51
C SER A 283 6.98 -20.00 -27.40
N GLU A 284 6.57 -20.60 -28.53
CA GLU A 284 5.50 -19.99 -29.35
C GLU A 284 4.15 -20.03 -28.64
N ASN A 285 3.85 -21.17 -28.00
CA ASN A 285 2.73 -21.33 -27.10
C ASN A 285 3.21 -21.13 -25.66
N GLN A 286 3.47 -19.87 -25.30
CA GLN A 286 3.86 -19.52 -23.93
C GLN A 286 2.61 -19.42 -23.04
N ILE A 287 2.51 -20.30 -22.03
CA ILE A 287 1.41 -20.28 -21.05
C ILE A 287 1.90 -19.61 -19.75
N ARG A 288 1.42 -18.39 -19.49
CA ARG A 288 1.75 -17.60 -18.29
C ARG A 288 0.49 -17.03 -17.63
N SER A 289 0.32 -17.29 -16.34
CA SER A 289 -0.77 -16.73 -15.52
C SER A 289 -0.75 -15.19 -15.45
N SER A 290 0.38 -14.56 -15.73
CA SER A 290 0.53 -13.09 -15.79
C SER A 290 -0.36 -12.42 -16.83
N LEU A 291 -0.79 -13.15 -17.86
CA LEU A 291 -1.71 -12.67 -18.90
C LEU A 291 -3.13 -12.42 -18.37
N VAL A 292 -3.52 -13.12 -17.30
CA VAL A 292 -4.91 -13.12 -16.84
C VAL A 292 -5.14 -12.08 -15.76
N THR A 293 -4.23 -12.00 -14.79
CA THR A 293 -4.52 -11.29 -13.54
C THR A 293 -4.73 -9.79 -13.67
N PRO A 294 -4.03 -9.03 -14.55
CA PRO A 294 -4.27 -7.59 -14.70
C PRO A 294 -5.70 -7.29 -15.16
N GLY A 295 -6.13 -7.85 -16.29
CA GLY A 295 -7.49 -7.70 -16.81
C GLY A 295 -8.54 -8.22 -15.82
N PHE A 296 -8.26 -9.35 -15.15
CA PHE A 296 -9.19 -9.91 -14.16
C PHE A 296 -9.47 -8.94 -13.01
N PHE A 297 -8.43 -8.32 -12.44
CA PHE A 297 -8.60 -7.36 -11.36
C PHE A 297 -9.21 -6.05 -11.85
N ARG A 298 -8.86 -5.57 -13.05
CA ARG A 298 -9.51 -4.38 -13.64
C ARG A 298 -11.02 -4.58 -13.77
N GLY A 299 -11.46 -5.72 -14.30
CA GLY A 299 -12.87 -6.09 -14.37
C GLY A 299 -13.54 -6.15 -12.99
N CYS A 300 -12.85 -6.70 -11.98
CA CYS A 300 -13.35 -6.72 -10.60
C CYS A 300 -13.49 -5.31 -10.01
N LEU A 301 -12.48 -4.46 -10.17
CA LEU A 301 -12.40 -3.14 -9.57
C LEU A 301 -13.42 -2.18 -10.18
N ASP A 302 -13.57 -2.16 -11.50
CA ASP A 302 -14.52 -1.26 -12.19
C ASP A 302 -15.97 -1.50 -11.83
N VAL A 303 -16.34 -2.74 -11.46
CA VAL A 303 -17.70 -3.08 -11.01
C VAL A 303 -17.81 -3.19 -9.47
N GLY A 304 -16.71 -2.95 -8.75
CA GLY A 304 -16.63 -3.05 -7.30
C GLY A 304 -16.91 -4.46 -6.75
N ALA A 305 -16.49 -5.52 -7.44
CA ALA A 305 -16.78 -6.92 -7.11
C ALA A 305 -16.47 -7.27 -5.64
N GLU A 306 -17.43 -7.88 -4.95
CA GLU A 306 -17.32 -8.22 -3.53
C GLU A 306 -16.63 -9.55 -3.25
N ARG A 307 -16.51 -10.40 -4.28
CA ARG A 307 -15.85 -11.71 -4.23
C ARG A 307 -15.58 -12.20 -5.64
N VAL A 308 -14.76 -13.24 -5.75
CA VAL A 308 -14.54 -13.98 -7.00
C VAL A 308 -15.31 -15.31 -6.96
N ASN A 309 -15.91 -15.71 -8.09
CA ASN A 309 -16.68 -16.94 -8.22
C ASN A 309 -16.39 -17.70 -9.54
N VAL A 310 -16.98 -18.89 -9.68
CA VAL A 310 -16.75 -19.79 -10.84
C VAL A 310 -17.14 -19.17 -12.18
N PRO A 311 -18.32 -18.53 -12.33
CA PRO A 311 -18.67 -17.83 -13.56
C PRO A 311 -17.60 -16.86 -14.06
N MET A 312 -16.98 -16.08 -13.16
CA MET A 312 -15.91 -15.15 -13.52
C MET A 312 -14.67 -15.85 -14.05
N TYR A 313 -14.26 -16.99 -13.46
CA TYR A 313 -13.13 -17.78 -13.94
C TYR A 313 -13.37 -18.35 -15.34
N LEU A 314 -14.55 -18.93 -15.56
CA LEU A 314 -14.92 -19.51 -16.85
C LEU A 314 -15.06 -18.43 -17.93
N ALA A 315 -15.62 -17.27 -17.59
CA ALA A 315 -15.72 -16.13 -18.50
C ALA A 315 -14.33 -15.64 -18.93
N ALA A 316 -13.39 -15.49 -17.98
CA ALA A 316 -12.01 -15.11 -18.30
C ALA A 316 -11.32 -16.12 -19.23
N ALA A 317 -11.44 -17.43 -18.95
CA ALA A 317 -10.82 -18.47 -19.77
C ALA A 317 -11.40 -18.53 -21.19
N ARG A 318 -12.74 -18.44 -21.32
CA ARG A 318 -13.42 -18.45 -22.62
C ARG A 318 -13.13 -17.20 -23.43
N ALA A 319 -13.07 -16.03 -22.77
CA ALA A 319 -12.73 -14.78 -23.42
C ALA A 319 -11.31 -14.82 -23.99
N LEU A 320 -10.36 -15.33 -23.21
CA LEU A 320 -8.97 -15.47 -23.65
C LEU A 320 -8.80 -16.49 -24.80
N ALA A 321 -9.49 -17.64 -24.72
CA ALA A 321 -9.50 -18.61 -25.80
C ALA A 321 -10.09 -18.02 -27.10
N GLY A 322 -11.19 -17.27 -26.97
CA GLY A 322 -11.90 -16.65 -28.09
C GLY A 322 -11.19 -15.45 -28.73
N MET A 323 -10.08 -14.97 -28.17
CA MET A 323 -9.26 -13.92 -28.80
C MET A 323 -8.59 -14.41 -30.09
N ILE A 324 -8.36 -15.72 -30.22
CA ILE A 324 -7.82 -16.30 -31.45
C ILE A 324 -8.99 -16.85 -32.25
N PRO A 325 -9.30 -16.26 -33.42
CA PRO A 325 -10.32 -16.80 -34.33
C PRO A 325 -9.99 -18.24 -34.73
N GLU A 326 -11.01 -19.08 -34.96
CA GLU A 326 -10.81 -20.50 -35.25
C GLU A 326 -9.97 -20.73 -36.51
N GLU A 327 -10.10 -19.86 -37.51
CA GLU A 327 -9.31 -19.89 -38.74
C GLU A 327 -7.82 -19.54 -38.55
N LYS A 328 -7.45 -18.96 -37.40
CA LYS A 328 -6.05 -18.64 -37.04
C LYS A 328 -5.45 -19.64 -36.06
N LEU A 329 -6.24 -20.58 -35.53
CA LEU A 329 -5.75 -21.60 -34.64
C LEU A 329 -4.77 -22.54 -35.37
N SER A 330 -3.65 -22.81 -34.73
CA SER A 330 -2.66 -23.77 -35.21
C SER A 330 -1.93 -24.42 -34.05
N ALA A 331 -1.15 -25.47 -34.33
CA ALA A 331 -0.35 -26.15 -33.32
C ALA A 331 0.65 -25.24 -32.60
N SER A 332 1.03 -24.10 -33.19
CA SER A 332 1.92 -23.08 -32.61
C SER A 332 1.20 -21.76 -32.24
N HIS A 333 -0.13 -21.73 -32.29
CA HIS A 333 -0.93 -20.54 -31.97
C HIS A 333 -2.25 -20.93 -31.30
N ILE A 334 -2.18 -21.36 -30.03
CA ILE A 334 -3.37 -21.72 -29.23
C ILE A 334 -3.70 -20.68 -28.14
N ILE A 335 -2.79 -19.76 -27.86
CA ILE A 335 -2.93 -18.74 -26.83
C ILE A 335 -2.40 -17.39 -27.34
N PRO A 336 -3.03 -16.25 -26.99
CA PRO A 336 -2.50 -14.94 -27.38
C PRO A 336 -1.06 -14.73 -26.88
N ARG A 337 -0.30 -13.92 -27.63
CA ARG A 337 1.10 -13.63 -27.30
C ARG A 337 1.19 -12.74 -26.05
N GLN A 338 2.28 -12.86 -25.29
CA GLN A 338 2.46 -12.17 -24.00
C GLN A 338 2.31 -10.63 -24.08
N MET A 339 2.70 -10.04 -25.21
CA MET A 339 2.63 -8.60 -25.47
C MET A 339 1.38 -8.20 -26.28
N ASP A 340 0.36 -9.05 -26.38
CA ASP A 340 -0.94 -8.64 -26.94
C ASP A 340 -1.71 -7.79 -25.93
N TRP A 341 -1.67 -6.49 -26.17
CA TRP A 341 -2.27 -5.49 -25.30
C TRP A 341 -3.80 -5.58 -25.21
N HIS A 342 -4.49 -6.31 -26.10
CA HIS A 342 -5.94 -6.49 -26.02
C HIS A 342 -6.38 -7.52 -24.98
N ILE A 343 -5.45 -8.31 -24.42
CA ILE A 343 -5.78 -9.35 -23.46
C ILE A 343 -6.49 -8.78 -22.23
N SER A 344 -5.93 -7.74 -21.61
CA SER A 344 -6.51 -7.15 -20.41
C SER A 344 -7.90 -6.55 -20.64
N PRO A 345 -8.14 -5.72 -21.69
CA PRO A 345 -9.49 -5.26 -22.03
C PRO A 345 -10.51 -6.39 -22.21
N VAL A 346 -10.15 -7.43 -22.97
CA VAL A 346 -11.04 -8.57 -23.24
C VAL A 346 -11.38 -9.33 -21.95
N VAL A 347 -10.37 -9.64 -21.13
CA VAL A 347 -10.57 -10.33 -19.85
C VAL A 347 -11.36 -9.45 -18.87
N ALA A 348 -11.05 -8.16 -18.77
CA ALA A 348 -11.74 -7.23 -17.87
C ALA A 348 -13.22 -7.14 -18.18
N LYS A 349 -13.59 -7.01 -19.46
CA LYS A 349 -14.99 -7.02 -19.92
C LYS A 349 -15.71 -8.30 -19.51
N ALA A 350 -15.12 -9.46 -19.79
CA ALA A 350 -15.73 -10.75 -19.51
C ALA A 350 -15.94 -10.97 -18.00
N VAL A 351 -14.95 -10.58 -17.19
CA VAL A 351 -15.01 -10.68 -15.73
C VAL A 351 -16.03 -9.72 -15.14
N ALA A 352 -16.08 -8.47 -15.61
CA ALA A 352 -17.06 -7.48 -15.19
C ALA A 352 -18.50 -7.96 -15.47
N ARG A 353 -18.75 -8.46 -16.69
CA ARG A 353 -20.05 -9.02 -17.08
C ARG A 353 -20.44 -10.20 -16.18
N ALA A 354 -19.55 -11.18 -16.00
CA ALA A 354 -19.83 -12.34 -15.18
C ALA A 354 -20.06 -11.97 -13.70
N ALA A 355 -19.35 -10.97 -13.17
CA ALA A 355 -19.54 -10.47 -11.81
C ALA A 355 -20.93 -9.84 -11.63
N GLN A 356 -21.41 -9.09 -12.64
CA GLN A 356 -22.74 -8.48 -12.64
C GLN A 356 -23.84 -9.54 -12.77
N GLU A 357 -23.73 -10.46 -13.73
CA GLU A 357 -24.72 -11.53 -13.97
C GLU A 357 -24.85 -12.49 -12.77
N SER A 358 -23.76 -12.72 -12.05
CA SER A 358 -23.75 -13.57 -10.85
C SER A 358 -24.08 -12.83 -9.54
N GLY A 359 -24.38 -11.52 -9.61
CA GLY A 359 -24.82 -10.72 -8.46
C GLY A 359 -23.74 -10.44 -7.42
N VAL A 360 -22.46 -10.46 -7.80
CA VAL A 360 -21.34 -10.16 -6.89
C VAL A 360 -20.72 -8.77 -7.13
N ALA A 361 -21.15 -8.06 -8.16
CA ALA A 361 -20.76 -6.67 -8.44
C ALA A 361 -21.57 -5.67 -7.60
N LYS A 362 -20.93 -4.57 -7.19
CA LYS A 362 -21.61 -3.44 -6.53
C LYS A 362 -22.27 -2.50 -7.55
N LEU A 363 -21.67 -2.36 -8.73
CA LEU A 363 -22.19 -1.53 -9.82
C LEU A 363 -22.85 -2.40 -10.88
N GLY A 364 -24.13 -2.12 -11.16
CA GLY A 364 -24.89 -2.86 -12.17
C GLY A 364 -24.50 -2.49 -13.61
N PRO A 365 -24.99 -3.23 -14.61
CA PRO A 365 -24.69 -2.97 -16.03
C PRO A 365 -25.11 -1.57 -16.52
N LYS A 366 -26.07 -0.92 -15.84
CA LYS A 366 -26.49 0.46 -16.15
C LYS A 366 -25.46 1.50 -15.67
N GLU A 367 -24.83 1.26 -14.54
CA GLU A 367 -23.87 2.18 -13.93
C GLU A 367 -22.47 2.01 -14.55
N MET A 368 -22.07 0.76 -14.77
CA MET A 368 -20.82 0.40 -15.42
C MET A 368 -21.06 -0.73 -16.45
N PRO A 369 -21.39 -0.40 -17.71
CA PRO A 369 -21.52 -1.38 -18.77
C PRO A 369 -20.20 -2.15 -19.01
N PRO A 370 -20.21 -3.47 -19.23
CA PRO A 370 -19.00 -4.22 -19.54
C PRO A 370 -18.23 -3.69 -20.76
N GLU A 371 -18.91 -3.14 -21.75
CA GLU A 371 -18.32 -2.48 -22.92
C GLU A 371 -17.49 -1.25 -22.50
N LYS A 372 -17.99 -0.47 -21.54
CA LYS A 372 -17.25 0.67 -20.98
C LYS A 372 -16.00 0.25 -20.20
N VAL A 373 -16.03 -0.92 -19.55
CA VAL A 373 -14.84 -1.51 -18.90
C VAL A 373 -13.78 -1.85 -19.94
N TYR A 374 -14.17 -2.44 -21.07
CA TYR A 374 -13.26 -2.68 -22.20
C TYR A 374 -12.64 -1.37 -22.70
N GLU A 375 -13.48 -0.41 -23.09
CA GLU A 375 -13.07 0.87 -23.66
C GLU A 375 -12.12 1.64 -22.73
N ARG A 376 -12.43 1.68 -21.43
CA ARG A 376 -11.55 2.33 -20.43
C ARG A 376 -10.18 1.65 -20.34
N THR A 377 -10.16 0.32 -20.32
CA THR A 377 -8.92 -0.45 -20.21
C THR A 377 -8.08 -0.31 -21.48
N GLU A 378 -8.71 -0.41 -22.64
CA GLU A 378 -8.07 -0.25 -23.95
C GLU A 378 -7.53 1.18 -24.13
N ARG A 379 -8.33 2.18 -23.78
CA ARG A 379 -7.91 3.59 -23.84
C ARG A 379 -6.68 3.86 -22.99
N TYR A 380 -6.64 3.35 -21.76
CA TYR A 380 -5.45 3.49 -20.92
C TYR A 380 -4.20 2.87 -21.56
N ILE A 381 -4.34 1.70 -22.15
CA ILE A 381 -3.23 0.99 -22.80
C ILE A 381 -2.65 1.81 -23.96
N TYR A 382 -3.51 2.44 -24.76
CA TYR A 382 -3.08 3.22 -25.92
C TYR A 382 -2.67 4.66 -25.58
N GLU A 383 -3.39 5.32 -24.68
CA GLU A 383 -3.22 6.75 -24.36
C GLU A 383 -2.36 6.99 -23.12
N GLY A 384 -2.12 5.97 -22.28
CA GLY A 384 -1.38 6.08 -21.02
C GLY A 384 -2.16 6.73 -19.88
N GLU A 385 -3.35 7.25 -20.14
CA GLU A 385 -4.21 7.92 -19.16
C GLU A 385 -5.62 7.33 -19.17
N LEU A 386 -6.17 7.04 -17.98
CA LEU A 386 -7.62 6.87 -17.84
C LEU A 386 -8.26 8.26 -17.90
N ALA A 387 -8.44 8.80 -19.11
CA ALA A 387 -9.12 10.07 -19.26
C ALA A 387 -10.57 9.94 -18.76
N TRP A 388 -10.86 10.56 -17.62
CA TRP A 388 -12.24 10.75 -17.19
C TRP A 388 -12.82 11.90 -18.00
N LEU A 389 -13.72 11.58 -18.93
CA LEU A 389 -14.47 12.59 -19.65
C LEU A 389 -15.38 13.32 -18.66
N PRO A 390 -15.35 14.66 -18.59
CA PRO A 390 -16.38 15.44 -17.91
C PRO A 390 -17.76 14.93 -18.33
N GLN A 391 -18.75 14.91 -17.43
CA GLN A 391 -20.12 14.61 -17.87
C GLN A 391 -20.53 15.67 -18.90
N GLU A 392 -20.83 15.23 -20.13
CA GLU A 392 -21.32 16.12 -21.19
C GLU A 392 -22.56 16.88 -20.69
N GLY A 393 -22.54 18.22 -20.81
CA GLY A 393 -23.65 19.09 -20.45
C GLY A 393 -23.73 19.55 -18.99
N GLN A 394 -22.72 19.24 -18.15
CA GLN A 394 -22.70 19.73 -16.77
C GLN A 394 -22.05 21.13 -16.70
N ASP A 395 -22.86 22.18 -16.50
CA ASP A 395 -22.38 23.51 -16.12
C ASP A 395 -21.97 23.49 -14.64
N TYR A 396 -20.67 23.60 -14.37
CA TYR A 396 -20.15 23.52 -13.01
C TYR A 396 -20.26 24.82 -12.21
N GLY A 397 -20.71 25.94 -12.81
CA GLY A 397 -20.82 27.22 -12.10
C GLY A 397 -19.56 27.59 -11.30
N LYS A 398 -19.74 28.38 -10.22
CA LYS A 398 -18.67 28.65 -9.24
C LYS A 398 -18.84 27.71 -8.05
N LEU A 399 -18.07 26.62 -8.03
CA LEU A 399 -18.08 25.63 -6.95
C LEU A 399 -17.49 26.20 -5.65
N SER A 400 -18.02 25.76 -4.51
CA SER A 400 -17.38 25.93 -3.21
C SER A 400 -16.15 25.02 -3.07
N LEU A 401 -15.24 25.33 -2.13
CA LEU A 401 -14.04 24.50 -1.88
C LEU A 401 -14.38 23.03 -1.60
N ASN A 402 -15.47 22.78 -0.89
CA ASN A 402 -15.94 21.42 -0.58
C ASN A 402 -16.40 20.67 -1.84
N GLU A 403 -17.09 21.36 -2.74
CA GLU A 403 -17.53 20.80 -4.02
C GLU A 403 -16.35 20.56 -4.96
N GLU A 404 -15.38 21.47 -5.01
CA GLU A 404 -14.13 21.28 -5.75
C GLU A 404 -13.33 20.07 -5.24
N ALA A 405 -13.22 19.89 -3.92
CA ALA A 405 -12.54 18.75 -3.32
C ALA A 405 -13.21 17.41 -3.70
N LEU A 406 -14.54 17.33 -3.57
CA LEU A 406 -15.31 16.17 -4.01
C LEU A 406 -15.13 15.90 -5.50
N GLU A 407 -15.15 16.94 -6.32
CA GLU A 407 -15.00 16.85 -7.77
C GLU A 407 -13.63 16.25 -8.16
N VAL A 408 -12.53 16.76 -7.60
CA VAL A 408 -11.17 16.28 -7.88
C VAL A 408 -11.02 14.80 -7.50
N HIS A 409 -11.40 14.42 -6.28
CA HIS A 409 -11.31 13.03 -5.82
C HIS A 409 -12.16 12.09 -6.67
N ARG A 410 -13.32 12.55 -7.15
CA ARG A 410 -14.22 11.79 -8.03
C ARG A 410 -13.67 11.63 -9.44
N ARG A 411 -13.02 12.68 -9.97
CA ARG A 411 -12.45 12.73 -11.32
C ARG A 411 -11.28 11.76 -11.45
N TYR A 412 -10.42 11.72 -10.44
CA TYR A 412 -9.19 10.92 -10.44
C TYR A 412 -9.31 9.59 -9.67
N GLN A 413 -10.46 9.30 -9.06
CA GLN A 413 -10.68 8.13 -8.20
C GLN A 413 -9.66 8.02 -7.06
N GLY A 414 -9.53 9.11 -6.30
CA GLY A 414 -8.41 9.35 -5.38
C GLY A 414 -7.40 10.33 -5.95
N VAL A 415 -6.30 10.57 -5.23
CA VAL A 415 -5.25 11.54 -5.62
C VAL A 415 -3.84 10.93 -5.70
N ILE A 416 -3.74 9.60 -5.58
CA ILE A 416 -2.49 8.86 -5.70
C ILE A 416 -2.61 7.70 -6.69
N GLN A 417 -1.46 7.23 -7.19
CA GLN A 417 -1.35 6.05 -8.03
C GLN A 417 0.07 5.49 -7.99
N VAL A 418 0.26 4.24 -8.41
CA VAL A 418 1.56 3.57 -8.53
C VAL A 418 2.09 3.74 -9.95
N TYR A 419 3.37 4.04 -10.11
CA TYR A 419 4.03 4.12 -11.43
C TYR A 419 5.27 3.25 -11.49
N ALA A 420 5.52 2.65 -12.67
CA ALA A 420 6.75 1.94 -12.95
C ALA A 420 7.87 2.94 -13.31
N LYS A 421 9.03 2.82 -12.67
CA LYS A 421 10.23 3.61 -13.02
C LYS A 421 10.76 3.25 -14.40
N VAL A 422 10.60 1.98 -14.79
CA VAL A 422 10.97 1.47 -16.12
C VAL A 422 9.69 1.07 -16.85
N PRO A 423 9.30 1.77 -17.92
CA PRO A 423 8.10 1.42 -18.69
C PRO A 423 8.36 0.17 -19.53
N VAL A 424 7.45 -0.81 -19.47
CA VAL A 424 7.50 -2.01 -20.31
C VAL A 424 7.00 -1.65 -21.70
N LYS A 425 7.93 -1.42 -22.64
CA LYS A 425 7.63 -1.00 -24.03
C LYS A 425 7.76 -2.12 -25.05
N ASP A 426 8.50 -3.17 -24.71
CA ASP A 426 8.79 -4.29 -25.60
C ASP A 426 9.00 -5.57 -24.79
N GLU A 427 9.16 -6.69 -25.51
CA GLU A 427 9.40 -7.99 -24.92
C GLU A 427 10.76 -8.08 -24.20
N PHE A 428 11.75 -7.30 -24.63
CA PHE A 428 13.06 -7.30 -23.99
C PHE A 428 12.98 -6.75 -22.57
N ILE A 429 12.37 -5.57 -22.38
CA ILE A 429 12.16 -4.97 -21.06
C ILE A 429 11.26 -5.85 -20.20
N TYR A 430 10.19 -6.41 -20.79
CA TYR A 430 9.33 -7.37 -20.08
C TYR A 430 10.15 -8.54 -19.50
N ARG A 431 11.04 -9.15 -20.31
CA ARG A 431 11.87 -10.27 -19.88
C ARG A 431 12.85 -9.86 -18.78
N GLN A 432 13.47 -8.68 -18.87
CA GLN A 432 14.40 -8.18 -17.85
C GLN A 432 13.71 -7.92 -16.49
N LEU A 433 12.45 -7.50 -16.49
CA LEU A 433 11.75 -7.18 -15.24
C LEU A 433 11.00 -8.38 -14.64
N TYR A 434 10.45 -9.25 -15.48
CA TYR A 434 9.45 -10.24 -15.06
C TYR A 434 9.85 -11.70 -15.29
N ALA A 435 10.79 -11.98 -16.20
CA ALA A 435 11.16 -13.36 -16.46
C ALA A 435 11.76 -14.00 -15.19
N PRO A 436 11.42 -15.24 -14.86
CA PRO A 436 11.89 -15.91 -13.65
C PRO A 436 13.41 -15.85 -13.51
N GLU A 437 14.14 -15.94 -14.62
CA GLU A 437 15.59 -15.94 -14.66
C GLU A 437 16.17 -14.59 -14.20
N ALA A 438 15.53 -13.48 -14.58
CA ALA A 438 15.96 -12.14 -14.19
C ALA A 438 15.66 -11.84 -12.71
N VAL A 439 14.47 -12.24 -12.23
CA VAL A 439 14.07 -12.05 -10.83
C VAL A 439 14.86 -12.97 -9.89
N ALA A 440 15.21 -14.18 -10.34
CA ALA A 440 15.96 -15.18 -9.58
C ALA A 440 17.33 -14.67 -9.08
N GLU A 441 18.07 -13.96 -9.92
CA GLU A 441 19.39 -13.41 -9.56
C GLU A 441 19.27 -12.40 -8.40
N VAL A 442 18.29 -11.50 -8.48
CA VAL A 442 18.02 -10.51 -7.43
C VAL A 442 17.60 -11.21 -6.13
N ILE A 443 16.77 -12.25 -6.22
CA ILE A 443 16.38 -13.07 -5.07
C ILE A 443 17.60 -13.71 -4.41
N GLN A 444 18.51 -14.31 -5.19
CA GLN A 444 19.74 -14.91 -4.66
C GLN A 444 20.62 -13.88 -3.94
N ARG A 445 20.73 -12.67 -4.50
CA ARG A 445 21.46 -11.57 -3.86
C ARG A 445 20.85 -11.18 -2.50
N LEU A 446 19.53 -11.08 -2.41
CA LEU A 446 18.82 -10.78 -1.16
C LEU A 446 18.90 -11.92 -0.13
N LEU A 447 18.95 -13.18 -0.58
CA LEU A 447 19.18 -14.33 0.30
C LEU A 447 20.59 -14.31 0.91
N ALA A 448 21.59 -13.90 0.12
CA ALA A 448 22.96 -13.76 0.59
C ALA A 448 23.16 -12.53 1.49
N GLU A 449 22.48 -11.42 1.16
CA GLU A 449 22.61 -10.13 1.84
C GLU A 449 21.24 -9.45 2.00
N PRO A 450 20.53 -9.65 3.13
CA PRO A 450 19.17 -9.12 3.30
C PRO A 450 19.04 -7.59 3.19
N LEU A 451 20.10 -6.85 3.53
CA LEU A 451 20.13 -5.39 3.38
C LEU A 451 20.18 -4.93 1.92
N ALA A 452 20.51 -5.82 0.98
CA ALA A 452 20.44 -5.54 -0.46
C ALA A 452 19.01 -5.24 -0.92
N ALA A 453 17.99 -5.52 -0.09
CA ALA A 453 16.63 -5.04 -0.34
C ALA A 453 16.57 -3.50 -0.50
N TYR A 454 17.43 -2.73 0.17
CA TYR A 454 17.52 -1.28 -0.03
C TYR A 454 18.16 -0.89 -1.38
N ASP A 455 18.88 -1.80 -2.04
CA ASP A 455 19.56 -1.52 -3.32
C ASP A 455 18.67 -1.92 -4.50
N TYR A 456 18.00 -3.07 -4.38
CA TYR A 456 17.30 -3.71 -5.51
C TYR A 456 15.77 -3.61 -5.45
N THR A 457 15.21 -2.99 -4.41
CA THR A 457 13.75 -2.92 -4.21
C THR A 457 13.33 -1.52 -3.77
N LEU A 458 12.03 -1.23 -3.86
CA LEU A 458 11.45 0.05 -3.43
C LEU A 458 11.52 0.29 -1.93
N LYS A 459 12.00 -0.68 -1.13
CA LYS A 459 12.16 -0.54 0.33
C LYS A 459 12.96 0.70 0.70
N ASN A 460 13.89 1.14 -0.14
CA ASN A 460 14.69 2.33 0.15
C ASN A 460 13.95 3.66 0.15
N ASN A 461 12.78 3.73 -0.48
CA ASN A 461 12.07 4.99 -0.67
C ASN A 461 10.57 4.89 -0.38
N LEU A 462 10.05 3.71 -0.02
CA LEU A 462 8.64 3.51 0.31
C LEU A 462 8.36 3.67 1.82
N VAL A 463 7.42 4.53 2.16
CA VAL A 463 6.90 4.74 3.51
C VAL A 463 5.44 4.30 3.61
N ALA A 464 5.08 3.58 4.68
CA ALA A 464 3.69 3.28 5.01
C ALA A 464 3.09 4.42 5.84
N ILE A 465 2.00 5.03 5.37
CA ILE A 465 1.20 5.96 6.19
C ILE A 465 0.11 5.14 6.89
N VAL A 466 0.31 4.84 8.17
CA VAL A 466 -0.57 3.94 8.94
C VAL A 466 -1.52 4.74 9.81
N THR A 467 -2.81 4.46 9.69
CA THR A 467 -3.87 5.06 10.52
C THR A 467 -4.97 4.05 10.84
N ASP A 468 -5.68 4.24 11.94
CA ASP A 468 -6.95 3.57 12.25
C ASP A 468 -8.18 4.47 12.01
N GLY A 469 -7.95 5.73 11.61
CA GLY A 469 -8.98 6.74 11.39
C GLY A 469 -9.70 7.20 12.66
N SER A 470 -9.06 7.06 13.82
CA SER A 470 -9.67 7.38 15.12
C SER A 470 -9.58 8.85 15.52
N ALA A 471 -8.68 9.63 14.89
CA ALA A 471 -8.51 11.06 15.16
C ALA A 471 -8.26 11.85 13.85
N VAL A 472 -9.12 11.67 12.85
CA VAL A 472 -8.95 12.29 11.52
C VAL A 472 -9.18 13.80 11.60
N LEU A 473 -8.11 14.59 11.46
CA LEU A 473 -8.17 16.06 11.58
C LEU A 473 -8.86 16.48 12.90
N GLY A 474 -9.65 17.55 12.88
CA GLY A 474 -10.58 17.92 13.96
C GLY A 474 -11.94 17.21 13.91
N LEU A 475 -12.11 16.18 13.08
CA LEU A 475 -13.41 15.50 12.86
C LEU A 475 -13.63 14.29 13.78
N GLY A 476 -12.58 13.86 14.49
CA GLY A 476 -12.63 12.74 15.43
C GLY A 476 -12.57 11.37 14.73
N ASN A 477 -13.24 10.39 15.32
CA ASN A 477 -13.21 9.01 14.84
C ASN A 477 -14.18 8.82 13.66
N LEU A 478 -13.63 8.83 12.44
CA LEU A 478 -14.39 8.58 11.21
C LEU A 478 -14.29 7.13 10.73
N GLY A 479 -13.36 6.37 11.32
CA GLY A 479 -13.01 5.02 10.90
C GLY A 479 -12.12 5.00 9.65
N PRO A 480 -11.60 3.81 9.30
CA PRO A 480 -10.46 3.71 8.39
C PRO A 480 -10.76 4.11 6.94
N ARG A 481 -11.97 3.83 6.43
CA ARG A 481 -12.32 4.17 5.03
C ARG A 481 -12.44 5.67 4.82
N ALA A 482 -12.99 6.38 5.80
CA ALA A 482 -13.17 7.82 5.73
C ALA A 482 -11.85 8.59 5.97
N ALA A 483 -10.84 7.94 6.56
CA ALA A 483 -9.50 8.49 6.72
C ALA A 483 -8.67 8.47 5.43
N LEU A 484 -8.94 7.54 4.50
CA LEU A 484 -8.16 7.37 3.26
C LEU A 484 -7.86 8.67 2.50
N PRO A 485 -8.82 9.59 2.25
CA PRO A 485 -8.55 10.83 1.52
C PRO A 485 -7.44 11.68 2.16
N VAL A 486 -7.39 11.77 3.49
CA VAL A 486 -6.34 12.54 4.21
C VAL A 486 -4.99 11.86 4.04
N MET A 487 -4.96 10.54 4.15
CA MET A 487 -3.73 9.75 4.00
C MET A 487 -3.17 9.82 2.57
N GLU A 488 -4.04 9.84 1.55
CA GLU A 488 -3.64 10.09 0.16
C GLU A 488 -3.04 11.49 -0.02
N GLY A 489 -3.67 12.51 0.56
CA GLY A 489 -3.13 13.88 0.56
C GLY A 489 -1.73 13.93 1.18
N LYS A 490 -1.49 13.21 2.29
CA LYS A 490 -0.15 13.09 2.88
C LYS A 490 0.84 12.37 1.98
N ALA A 491 0.43 11.32 1.28
CA ALA A 491 1.29 10.65 0.31
C ALA A 491 1.70 11.60 -0.84
N VAL A 492 0.79 12.47 -1.30
CA VAL A 492 1.13 13.54 -2.27
C VAL A 492 2.16 14.50 -1.70
N LEU A 493 2.06 14.90 -0.43
CA LEU A 493 3.03 15.79 0.21
C LEU A 493 4.41 15.13 0.39
N PHE A 494 4.46 13.87 0.81
CA PHE A 494 5.70 13.08 0.87
C PHE A 494 6.43 13.08 -0.46
N LYS A 495 5.68 12.79 -1.54
CA LYS A 495 6.25 12.76 -2.88
C LYS A 495 6.68 14.14 -3.34
N THR A 496 5.83 15.15 -3.19
CA THR A 496 6.05 16.51 -3.72
C THR A 496 7.27 17.18 -3.08
N PHE A 497 7.41 17.05 -1.76
CA PHE A 497 8.44 17.78 -1.01
C PHE A 497 9.69 16.96 -0.72
N GLY A 498 9.56 15.65 -0.49
CA GLY A 498 10.69 14.79 -0.12
C GLY A 498 11.09 13.76 -1.16
N GLY A 499 10.39 13.67 -2.30
CA GLY A 499 10.57 12.58 -3.26
C GLY A 499 10.25 11.19 -2.71
N VAL A 500 9.70 11.12 -1.49
CA VAL A 500 9.41 9.88 -0.79
C VAL A 500 8.18 9.25 -1.41
N GLU A 501 8.27 7.97 -1.77
CA GLU A 501 7.10 7.20 -2.17
C GLU A 501 6.35 6.81 -0.90
N ALA A 502 5.08 7.14 -0.80
CA ALA A 502 4.29 6.83 0.39
C ALA A 502 2.96 6.22 0.00
N PHE A 503 2.52 5.21 0.76
CA PHE A 503 1.25 4.54 0.52
C PHE A 503 0.39 4.47 1.78
N PRO A 504 -0.91 4.84 1.70
CA PRO A 504 -1.80 4.83 2.85
C PRO A 504 -2.23 3.41 3.22
N LEU A 505 -2.20 3.08 4.51
CA LEU A 505 -2.68 1.82 5.09
C LEU A 505 -3.65 2.13 6.24
N CYS A 506 -4.93 2.25 5.91
CA CYS A 506 -6.01 2.44 6.87
C CYS A 506 -6.49 1.09 7.42
N LEU A 507 -6.40 0.92 8.75
CA LEU A 507 -6.60 -0.36 9.43
C LEU A 507 -7.99 -0.47 10.06
N SER A 508 -8.69 -1.61 9.91
CA SER A 508 -9.98 -1.85 10.58
C SER A 508 -9.85 -2.37 12.01
N THR A 509 -8.89 -1.85 12.77
CA THR A 509 -8.73 -2.13 14.20
C THR A 509 -8.28 -0.87 14.94
N GLN A 510 -8.73 -0.75 16.18
CA GLN A 510 -8.31 0.29 17.12
C GLN A 510 -7.63 -0.35 18.36
N GLU A 511 -7.36 -1.65 18.33
CA GLU A 511 -6.62 -2.33 19.40
C GLU A 511 -5.11 -2.11 19.20
N PRO A 512 -4.40 -1.46 20.16
CA PRO A 512 -2.99 -1.12 20.02
C PRO A 512 -2.10 -2.31 19.60
N ASP A 513 -2.26 -3.45 20.25
CA ASP A 513 -1.46 -4.65 19.96
C ASP A 513 -1.70 -5.21 18.56
N GLN A 514 -2.93 -5.11 18.04
CA GLN A 514 -3.23 -5.52 16.67
C GLN A 514 -2.60 -4.58 15.64
N VAL A 515 -2.61 -3.27 15.91
CA VAL A 515 -1.93 -2.28 15.06
C VAL A 515 -0.43 -2.55 15.04
N VAL A 516 0.18 -2.68 16.23
CA VAL A 516 1.62 -2.94 16.37
C VAL A 516 2.02 -4.21 15.63
N ARG A 517 1.28 -5.30 15.88
CA ARG A 517 1.59 -6.60 15.26
C ARG A 517 1.42 -6.59 13.75
N LEU A 518 0.37 -5.94 13.23
CA LEU A 518 0.17 -5.81 11.80
C LEU A 518 1.32 -5.06 11.15
N VAL A 519 1.70 -3.89 11.68
CA VAL A 519 2.78 -3.05 11.15
C VAL A 519 4.11 -3.81 11.19
N GLU A 520 4.38 -4.55 12.27
CA GLU A 520 5.54 -5.43 12.41
C GLU A 520 5.63 -6.45 11.27
N VAL A 521 4.52 -7.13 10.99
CA VAL A 521 4.48 -8.17 9.96
C VAL A 521 4.64 -7.61 8.54
N ILE A 522 4.11 -6.42 8.24
CA ILE A 522 4.20 -5.83 6.88
C ILE A 522 5.48 -5.00 6.66
N SER A 523 6.22 -4.69 7.72
CA SER A 523 7.45 -3.87 7.67
C SER A 523 8.53 -4.30 6.66
N PRO A 524 8.65 -5.58 6.22
CA PRO A 524 9.65 -5.94 5.22
C PRO A 524 9.59 -5.10 3.94
N ALA A 525 8.39 -4.69 3.49
CA ALA A 525 8.20 -3.92 2.26
C ALA A 525 8.54 -2.42 2.39
N PHE A 526 8.67 -1.88 3.60
CA PHE A 526 8.75 -0.44 3.85
C PHE A 526 10.11 -0.01 4.39
N GLY A 527 10.56 1.16 3.97
CA GLY A 527 11.76 1.85 4.49
C GLY A 527 11.49 2.66 5.74
N GLY A 528 10.24 3.02 5.99
CA GLY A 528 9.79 3.73 7.20
C GLY A 528 8.28 3.67 7.40
N ILE A 529 7.84 3.99 8.62
CA ILE A 529 6.44 4.00 9.04
C ILE A 529 6.08 5.40 9.54
N ASN A 530 5.07 6.01 8.92
CA ASN A 530 4.46 7.25 9.38
C ASN A 530 3.11 6.95 10.03
N LEU A 531 3.01 7.09 11.35
CA LEU A 531 1.76 6.97 12.09
C LEU A 531 0.96 8.27 11.99
N GLU A 532 -0.35 8.15 11.79
CA GLU A 532 -1.20 9.30 11.48
C GLU A 532 -2.62 9.17 12.03
N ASP A 533 -3.19 10.28 12.52
CA ASP A 533 -4.60 10.38 12.90
C ASP A 533 -5.05 9.26 13.88
N ILE A 534 -4.16 8.88 14.83
CA ILE A 534 -4.41 7.87 15.87
C ILE A 534 -4.67 8.56 17.21
N SER A 535 -5.80 8.22 17.85
CA SER A 535 -6.24 8.90 19.07
C SER A 535 -5.34 8.65 20.28
N SER A 536 -5.15 9.70 21.08
CA SER A 536 -4.52 9.62 22.40
C SER A 536 -5.45 8.93 23.41
N PRO A 537 -4.92 8.11 24.36
CA PRO A 537 -3.50 7.84 24.60
C PRO A 537 -2.89 6.69 23.80
N ARG A 538 -3.65 5.99 22.95
CA ARG A 538 -3.21 4.76 22.25
C ARG A 538 -2.02 5.01 21.32
N CYS A 539 -1.98 6.17 20.66
CA CYS A 539 -0.88 6.54 19.76
C CYS A 539 0.50 6.44 20.42
N PHE A 540 0.64 6.82 21.69
CA PHE A 540 1.91 6.73 22.43
C PHE A 540 2.37 5.28 22.62
N GLU A 541 1.45 4.41 23.04
CA GLU A 541 1.73 2.99 23.23
C GLU A 541 2.12 2.31 21.91
N ILE A 542 1.36 2.60 20.83
CA ILE A 542 1.61 2.07 19.49
C ILE A 542 2.98 2.51 19.00
N GLU A 543 3.27 3.81 19.07
CA GLU A 543 4.55 4.35 18.61
C GLU A 543 5.72 3.76 19.38
N GLN A 544 5.66 3.74 20.72
CA GLN A 544 6.73 3.20 21.55
C GLN A 544 7.00 1.74 21.22
N LYS A 545 5.96 0.89 21.18
CA LYS A 545 6.10 -0.52 20.84
C LYS A 545 6.67 -0.74 19.43
N LEU A 546 6.31 0.10 18.46
CA LEU A 546 6.85 0.00 17.12
C LEU A 546 8.31 0.44 17.04
N ARG A 547 8.69 1.52 17.72
CA ARG A 547 10.10 1.94 17.82
C ARG A 547 10.98 0.89 18.48
N ASP A 548 10.45 0.15 19.46
CA ASP A 548 11.19 -0.93 20.15
C ASP A 548 11.32 -2.21 19.32
N ARG A 549 10.37 -2.48 18.43
CA ARG A 549 10.30 -3.75 17.66
C ARG A 549 10.84 -3.65 16.25
N LEU A 550 10.87 -2.46 15.66
CA LEU A 550 11.26 -2.26 14.28
C LEU A 550 12.68 -1.70 14.16
N ASP A 551 13.38 -2.17 13.13
CA ASP A 551 14.68 -1.64 12.73
C ASP A 551 14.53 -0.65 11.56
N ILE A 552 13.40 0.08 11.49
CA ILE A 552 13.15 1.12 10.48
C ILE A 552 12.55 2.35 11.17
N PRO A 553 12.73 3.57 10.64
CA PRO A 553 12.20 4.78 11.24
C PRO A 553 10.68 4.72 11.38
N VAL A 554 10.21 4.94 12.61
CA VAL A 554 8.80 5.13 12.95
C VAL A 554 8.64 6.57 13.43
N PHE A 555 7.69 7.29 12.83
CA PHE A 555 7.42 8.69 13.13
C PHE A 555 5.92 8.92 13.22
N HIS A 556 5.45 9.54 14.30
CA HIS A 556 4.06 9.96 14.39
C HIS A 556 3.96 11.46 14.07
N ASP A 557 3.35 11.80 12.93
CA ASP A 557 3.37 13.19 12.43
C ASP A 557 2.58 14.15 13.33
N ASP A 558 1.39 13.77 13.79
CA ASP A 558 0.61 14.62 14.72
C ASP A 558 1.35 14.92 16.03
N GLN A 559 2.27 14.06 16.44
CA GLN A 559 3.11 14.28 17.62
C GLN A 559 4.36 15.08 17.27
N HIS A 560 5.30 14.44 16.58
CA HIS A 560 6.64 14.97 16.36
C HIS A 560 6.68 16.02 15.26
N GLY A 561 5.89 15.85 14.19
CA GLY A 561 5.79 16.85 13.12
C GLY A 561 5.27 18.18 13.66
N THR A 562 4.18 18.13 14.43
CA THR A 562 3.63 19.31 15.11
C THR A 562 4.65 19.94 16.07
N ALA A 563 5.34 19.13 16.87
CA ALA A 563 6.34 19.59 17.82
C ALA A 563 7.51 20.32 17.13
N VAL A 564 8.05 19.75 16.04
CA VAL A 564 9.17 20.30 15.27
C VAL A 564 8.82 21.67 14.70
N VAL A 565 7.66 21.81 14.05
CA VAL A 565 7.26 23.09 13.43
C VAL A 565 6.89 24.12 14.49
N THR A 566 6.27 23.69 15.60
CA THR A 566 5.96 24.59 16.73
C THR A 566 7.23 25.13 17.36
N LEU A 567 8.23 24.29 17.63
CA LEU A 567 9.52 24.73 18.16
C LEU A 567 10.21 25.69 17.18
N ALA A 568 10.23 25.38 15.87
CA ALA A 568 10.83 26.25 14.87
C ALA A 568 10.20 27.65 14.86
N GLY A 569 8.87 27.72 14.88
CA GLY A 569 8.15 28.98 14.94
C GLY A 569 8.39 29.72 16.26
N LEU A 570 8.41 28.98 17.38
CA LEU A 570 8.62 29.57 18.70
C LEU A 570 10.03 30.19 18.84
N MET A 571 11.07 29.52 18.33
CA MET A 571 12.44 30.07 18.32
C MET A 571 12.49 31.44 17.65
N ASN A 572 11.89 31.55 16.46
CA ASN A 572 11.81 32.79 15.70
C ASN A 572 10.93 33.85 16.37
N ALA A 573 9.78 33.45 16.94
CA ALA A 573 8.90 34.35 17.66
C ALA A 573 9.58 34.94 18.91
N LEU A 574 10.29 34.12 19.69
CA LEU A 574 11.03 34.55 20.87
C LEU A 574 12.20 35.47 20.50
N GLN A 575 12.91 35.17 19.42
CA GLN A 575 13.94 36.06 18.88
C GLN A 575 13.36 37.44 18.52
N LEU A 576 12.19 37.47 17.88
CA LEU A 576 11.54 38.71 17.47
C LEU A 576 11.11 39.58 18.67
N VAL A 577 10.63 38.97 19.75
CA VAL A 577 10.22 39.69 20.98
C VAL A 577 11.36 39.85 22.00
N GLY A 578 12.59 39.45 21.65
CA GLY A 578 13.77 39.61 22.50
C GLY A 578 13.77 38.76 23.78
N ARG A 579 13.20 37.55 23.73
CA ARG A 579 13.10 36.62 24.86
C ARG A 579 13.88 35.33 24.59
N LYS A 580 14.31 34.65 25.66
CA LYS A 580 14.93 33.32 25.58
C LYS A 580 13.97 32.23 26.03
N LEU A 581 14.09 31.04 25.44
CA LEU A 581 13.22 29.90 25.72
C LEU A 581 13.29 29.45 27.20
N GLU A 582 14.48 29.52 27.81
CA GLU A 582 14.70 29.16 29.22
C GLU A 582 14.10 30.15 30.23
N GLU A 583 13.75 31.38 29.80
CA GLU A 583 13.30 32.47 30.67
C GLU A 583 11.77 32.69 30.62
N VAL A 584 11.05 32.03 29.70
CA VAL A 584 9.61 32.27 29.47
C VAL A 584 8.72 31.25 30.16
N LYS A 585 7.55 31.71 30.62
CA LYS A 585 6.42 30.87 31.02
C LYS A 585 5.55 30.55 29.81
N ILE A 586 5.43 29.25 29.53
CA ILE A 586 4.68 28.72 28.38
C ILE A 586 3.44 27.98 28.89
N VAL A 587 2.25 28.46 28.52
CA VAL A 587 0.98 27.82 28.87
C VAL A 587 0.42 27.09 27.67
N PHE A 588 0.31 25.77 27.79
CA PHE A 588 -0.38 24.92 26.82
C PHE A 588 -1.85 24.79 27.18
N ASN A 589 -2.73 24.90 26.19
CA ASN A 589 -4.10 24.43 26.31
C ASN A 589 -4.29 23.19 25.44
N GLY A 590 -4.61 22.07 26.08
CA GLY A 590 -4.63 20.74 25.49
C GLY A 590 -3.61 19.81 26.15
N ALA A 591 -4.03 18.58 26.42
CA ALA A 591 -3.18 17.49 26.94
C ALA A 591 -3.27 16.24 26.05
N GLY A 592 -3.39 16.47 24.73
CA GLY A 592 -3.41 15.43 23.69
C GLY A 592 -2.03 15.09 23.14
N ALA A 593 -1.97 14.21 22.14
CA ALA A 593 -0.72 13.70 21.56
C ALA A 593 0.28 14.81 21.17
N SER A 594 -0.19 15.76 20.35
CA SER A 594 0.60 16.89 19.86
C SER A 594 1.10 17.80 20.99
N ALA A 595 0.26 18.12 21.97
CA ALA A 595 0.62 19.02 23.08
C ALA A 595 1.72 18.42 23.95
N ILE A 596 1.61 17.11 24.23
CA ILE A 596 2.56 16.37 25.05
C ILE A 596 3.90 16.25 24.33
N ALA A 597 3.90 15.85 23.05
CA ALA A 597 5.12 15.74 22.26
C ALA A 597 5.81 17.11 22.10
N THR A 598 5.04 18.18 21.86
CA THR A 598 5.57 19.54 21.78
C THR A 598 6.19 19.98 23.10
N ALA A 599 5.51 19.78 24.24
CA ALA A 599 6.06 20.11 25.55
C ALA A 599 7.37 19.36 25.83
N LYS A 600 7.44 18.05 25.56
CA LYS A 600 8.67 17.26 25.73
C LYS A 600 9.81 17.77 24.84
N LEU A 601 9.54 18.11 23.57
CA LEU A 601 10.56 18.67 22.68
C LEU A 601 11.02 20.07 23.12
N LEU A 602 10.12 20.91 23.62
CA LEU A 602 10.49 22.23 24.16
C LEU A 602 11.36 22.10 25.41
N LEU A 603 11.08 21.14 26.31
CA LEU A 603 11.94 20.85 27.47
C LEU A 603 13.34 20.43 27.00
N LEU A 604 13.44 19.54 26.01
CA LEU A 604 14.72 19.14 25.42
C LEU A 604 15.46 20.30 24.76
N ALA A 605 14.73 21.27 24.21
CA ALA A 605 15.30 22.49 23.63
C ALA A 605 15.71 23.54 24.69
N GLY A 606 15.38 23.33 25.97
CA GLY A 606 15.81 24.17 27.10
C GLY A 606 14.71 24.96 27.81
N ALA A 607 13.43 24.79 27.45
CA ALA A 607 12.33 25.41 28.18
C ALA A 607 12.29 24.92 29.64
N GLN A 608 12.07 25.83 30.59
CA GLN A 608 12.07 25.50 32.03
C GLN A 608 10.69 25.58 32.69
N ASN A 609 9.84 26.51 32.24
CA ASN A 609 8.51 26.73 32.83
C ASN A 609 7.39 26.50 31.82
N ILE A 610 6.93 25.24 31.75
CA ILE A 610 5.78 24.83 30.94
C ILE A 610 4.62 24.50 31.86
N ILE A 611 3.41 24.98 31.59
CA ILE A 611 2.18 24.59 32.27
C ILE A 611 1.21 24.02 31.24
N ILE A 612 0.72 22.81 31.47
CA ILE A 612 -0.26 22.16 30.59
C ILE A 612 -1.64 22.24 31.23
N CYS A 613 -2.62 22.76 30.50
CA CYS A 613 -4.03 22.75 30.88
C CYS A 613 -4.81 21.69 30.10
N ASP A 614 -5.64 20.93 30.81
CA ASP A 614 -6.67 20.06 30.21
C ASP A 614 -8.07 20.59 30.53
N THR A 615 -9.10 19.78 30.24
CA THR A 615 -10.51 20.14 30.48
C THR A 615 -10.87 20.37 31.96
N ARG A 616 -9.98 20.09 32.91
CA ARG A 616 -10.17 20.41 34.35
C ARG A 616 -9.20 21.48 34.85
N GLY A 617 -8.45 22.14 33.98
CA GLY A 617 -7.48 23.17 34.33
C GLY A 617 -6.03 22.67 34.34
N ALA A 618 -5.16 23.36 35.07
CA ALA A 618 -3.73 23.06 35.12
C ALA A 618 -3.45 21.62 35.59
N VAL A 619 -2.50 20.97 34.92
CA VAL A 619 -1.91 19.70 35.32
C VAL A 619 -0.75 19.99 36.25
N PHE A 620 -0.73 19.35 37.43
CA PHE A 620 0.30 19.55 38.44
C PHE A 620 0.47 18.27 39.27
N LYS A 621 1.65 18.11 39.87
CA LYS A 621 1.98 16.97 40.73
C LYS A 621 1.01 16.86 41.91
N GLY A 622 0.35 15.72 42.03
CA GLY A 622 -0.64 15.44 43.09
C GLY A 622 -2.07 15.88 42.77
N ARG A 623 -2.37 16.27 41.53
CA ARG A 623 -3.77 16.44 41.09
C ARG A 623 -4.48 15.08 41.06
N GLU A 624 -5.65 14.96 41.65
CA GLU A 624 -6.36 13.66 41.75
C GLU A 624 -7.34 13.42 40.57
N VAL A 625 -7.91 14.49 40.01
CA VAL A 625 -9.02 14.38 39.04
C VAL A 625 -8.54 14.49 37.60
N GLY A 626 -8.93 13.54 36.76
CA GLY A 626 -8.68 13.59 35.31
C GLY A 626 -7.24 13.30 34.89
N MET A 627 -6.46 12.69 35.78
CA MET A 627 -5.09 12.24 35.52
C MET A 627 -5.05 10.86 34.88
N ASN A 628 -3.93 10.58 34.21
CA ASN A 628 -3.56 9.28 33.66
C ASN A 628 -2.02 9.16 33.75
N PRO A 629 -1.42 7.97 33.48
CA PRO A 629 0.02 7.77 33.64
C PRO A 629 0.89 8.77 32.86
N ILE A 630 0.45 9.20 31.68
CA ILE A 630 1.20 10.16 30.85
C ILE A 630 1.12 11.57 31.43
N LYS A 631 -0.05 11.98 31.94
CA LYS A 631 -0.21 13.26 32.62
C LYS A 631 0.54 13.29 33.95
N GLU A 632 0.66 12.16 34.63
CA GLU A 632 1.49 12.04 35.83
C GLU A 632 2.97 12.23 35.49
N GLU A 633 3.47 11.57 34.44
CA GLU A 633 4.83 11.81 33.94
C GLU A 633 5.07 13.29 33.61
N LEU A 634 4.14 13.93 32.89
CA LEU A 634 4.25 15.34 32.56
C LEU A 634 4.19 16.26 33.79
N ALA A 635 3.36 15.93 34.78
CA ALA A 635 3.25 16.70 36.01
C ALA A 635 4.54 16.67 36.86
N GLU A 636 5.41 15.67 36.64
CA GLU A 636 6.75 15.61 37.24
C GLU A 636 7.77 16.47 36.47
N LEU A 637 7.58 16.63 35.16
CA LEU A 637 8.49 17.34 34.26
C LEU A 637 8.13 18.82 34.04
N THR A 638 6.88 19.19 34.32
CA THR A 638 6.31 20.51 34.01
C THR A 638 5.69 21.15 35.25
N ASN A 639 5.34 22.43 35.15
CA ASN A 639 4.70 23.22 36.19
C ASN A 639 5.47 23.18 37.52
N PRO A 640 6.73 23.68 37.53
CA PRO A 640 7.64 23.56 38.66
C PRO A 640 7.07 24.17 39.96
N ASP A 641 6.30 25.26 39.83
CA ASP A 641 5.67 25.98 40.94
C ASP A 641 4.31 25.39 41.36
N ARG A 642 3.87 24.32 40.70
CA ARG A 642 2.58 23.64 40.93
C ARG A 642 1.40 24.59 40.90
N GLU A 643 1.41 25.52 39.94
CA GLU A 643 0.30 26.43 39.70
C GLU A 643 -0.99 25.63 39.44
N LYS A 644 -2.10 26.15 39.97
CA LYS A 644 -3.42 25.50 39.93
C LYS A 644 -4.45 26.45 39.35
N GLY A 645 -5.58 25.89 38.93
CA GLY A 645 -6.73 26.65 38.49
C GLY A 645 -7.04 26.47 37.02
N THR A 646 -7.90 27.35 36.52
CA THR A 646 -8.38 27.46 35.15
C THR A 646 -7.30 28.01 34.22
N LEU A 647 -7.52 27.85 32.90
CA LEU A 647 -6.64 28.40 31.86
C LEU A 647 -6.39 29.91 32.07
N ALA A 648 -7.44 30.68 32.34
CA ALA A 648 -7.34 32.13 32.54
C ALA A 648 -6.53 32.52 33.79
N GLU A 649 -6.49 31.66 34.81
CA GLU A 649 -5.72 31.92 36.03
C GLU A 649 -4.23 31.72 35.80
N VAL A 650 -3.84 30.62 35.14
CA VAL A 650 -2.43 30.30 34.88
C VAL A 650 -1.85 31.10 33.70
N LEU A 651 -2.68 31.63 32.80
CA LEU A 651 -2.26 32.54 31.72
C LEU A 651 -1.74 33.89 32.22
N LYS A 652 -2.06 34.28 33.45
CA LYS A 652 -1.63 35.56 34.01
C LYS A 652 -0.11 35.67 34.00
N GLY A 653 0.39 36.69 33.32
CA GLY A 653 1.84 36.94 33.16
C GLY A 653 2.58 35.93 32.30
N ALA A 654 1.91 34.99 31.62
CA ALA A 654 2.58 34.07 30.70
C ALA A 654 3.07 34.81 29.44
N GLU A 655 4.27 34.49 28.97
CA GLU A 655 4.81 35.07 27.74
C GLU A 655 4.35 34.36 26.47
N VAL A 656 4.01 33.07 26.59
CA VAL A 656 3.65 32.21 25.45
C VAL A 656 2.39 31.42 25.76
N PHE A 657 1.46 31.40 24.81
CA PHE A 657 0.33 30.46 24.77
C PHE A 657 0.47 29.51 23.58
N ILE A 658 0.26 28.21 23.81
CA ILE A 658 0.23 27.18 22.78
C ILE A 658 -1.07 26.38 22.90
N GLY A 659 -1.98 26.58 21.95
CA GLY A 659 -3.24 25.87 21.82
C GLY A 659 -3.12 24.68 20.89
N LEU A 660 -3.39 23.49 21.42
CA LEU A 660 -3.49 22.21 20.71
C LEU A 660 -4.73 21.47 21.24
N SER A 661 -5.88 22.12 21.10
CA SER A 661 -7.11 21.78 21.82
C SER A 661 -8.37 21.90 20.94
N GLY A 662 -9.28 22.81 21.26
CA GLY A 662 -10.55 23.01 20.57
C GLY A 662 -10.82 24.51 20.32
N PRO A 663 -11.87 24.81 19.55
CA PRO A 663 -12.13 26.17 19.07
C PRO A 663 -12.61 27.11 20.18
N ASN A 664 -12.29 28.40 20.06
CA ASN A 664 -12.83 29.50 20.88
C ASN A 664 -12.62 29.35 22.40
N VAL A 665 -11.51 28.76 22.81
CA VAL A 665 -11.15 28.53 24.22
C VAL A 665 -10.31 29.67 24.82
N LEU A 666 -9.68 30.49 23.98
CA LEU A 666 -8.91 31.66 24.38
C LEU A 666 -9.64 32.94 23.92
N THR A 667 -9.72 33.95 24.78
CA THR A 667 -10.40 35.23 24.48
C THR A 667 -9.42 36.39 24.49
N SER A 668 -9.76 37.51 23.84
CA SER A 668 -8.93 38.73 23.87
C SER A 668 -8.68 39.23 25.30
N ASP A 669 -9.64 39.09 26.22
CA ASP A 669 -9.46 39.47 27.62
C ASP A 669 -8.44 38.59 28.33
N MET A 670 -8.41 37.28 28.03
CA MET A 670 -7.36 36.39 28.54
C MET A 670 -5.98 36.76 27.99
N VAL A 671 -5.90 37.13 26.70
CA VAL A 671 -4.63 37.59 26.10
C VAL A 671 -4.13 38.87 26.79
N ARG A 672 -5.02 39.79 27.20
CA ARG A 672 -4.62 40.99 27.96
C ARG A 672 -4.05 40.68 29.35
N LEU A 673 -4.32 39.50 29.92
CA LEU A 673 -3.76 39.07 31.20
C LEU A 673 -2.33 38.52 31.07
N MET A 674 -1.88 38.21 29.86
CA MET A 674 -0.54 37.71 29.57
C MET A 674 0.54 38.80 29.76
N ALA A 675 1.81 38.41 29.69
CA ALA A 675 2.92 39.36 29.71
C ALA A 675 2.86 40.32 28.52
N PRO A 676 3.50 41.52 28.58
CA PRO A 676 3.60 42.41 27.42
C PRO A 676 4.17 41.69 26.19
N GLN A 677 3.68 42.02 24.99
CA GLN A 677 4.08 41.37 23.74
C GLN A 677 4.03 39.83 23.80
N PRO A 678 2.88 39.22 24.17
CA PRO A 678 2.78 37.78 24.26
C PRO A 678 2.81 37.13 22.87
N VAL A 679 3.30 35.89 22.82
CA VAL A 679 3.30 35.03 21.64
C VAL A 679 2.12 34.05 21.75
N VAL A 680 1.27 33.98 20.72
CA VAL A 680 0.04 33.16 20.73
C VAL A 680 0.05 32.19 19.56
N PHE A 681 0.13 30.90 19.83
CA PHE A 681 0.00 29.84 18.83
C PHE A 681 -1.37 29.17 19.03
N ALA A 682 -2.33 29.37 18.12
CA ALA A 682 -3.68 28.82 18.20
C ALA A 682 -3.91 27.83 17.04
N MET A 683 -3.58 26.55 17.27
CA MET A 683 -3.40 25.56 16.20
C MET A 683 -4.56 24.55 16.05
N ALA A 684 -5.66 24.70 16.79
CA ALA A 684 -6.85 23.90 16.54
C ALA A 684 -7.37 24.08 15.09
N ASN A 685 -7.85 22.98 14.50
CA ASN A 685 -8.38 22.93 13.14
C ASN A 685 -9.80 22.34 13.14
N PRO A 686 -10.71 22.81 12.25
CA PRO A 686 -10.53 23.92 11.30
C PRO A 686 -10.66 25.32 11.94
N ASP A 687 -11.17 25.40 13.17
CA ASP A 687 -11.39 26.66 13.89
C ASP A 687 -10.38 26.76 15.06
N PRO A 688 -9.57 27.83 15.13
CA PRO A 688 -8.50 27.96 16.12
C PRO A 688 -9.04 28.27 17.54
N GLU A 689 -8.18 28.14 18.54
CA GLU A 689 -8.48 28.53 19.93
C GLU A 689 -8.92 29.99 20.08
N ILE A 690 -8.37 30.87 19.23
CA ILE A 690 -8.73 32.28 19.09
C ILE A 690 -8.40 32.72 17.65
N HIS A 691 -9.20 33.61 17.07
CA HIS A 691 -8.88 34.18 15.76
C HIS A 691 -7.69 35.16 15.84
N PRO A 692 -6.83 35.25 14.80
CA PRO A 692 -5.67 36.14 14.84
C PRO A 692 -5.98 37.61 15.09
N GLU A 693 -7.09 38.11 14.56
CA GLU A 693 -7.53 39.49 14.79
C GLU A 693 -7.88 39.75 16.26
N GLU A 694 -8.58 38.81 16.90
CA GLU A 694 -8.95 38.89 18.32
C GLU A 694 -7.73 38.74 19.24
N ALA A 695 -6.77 37.87 18.89
CA ALA A 695 -5.53 37.74 19.63
C ALA A 695 -4.69 39.02 19.56
N LYS A 696 -4.58 39.64 18.38
CA LYS A 696 -3.92 40.94 18.19
C LYS A 696 -4.63 42.06 18.94
N ALA A 697 -5.96 42.10 18.92
CA ALA A 697 -6.75 43.05 19.71
C ALA A 697 -6.58 42.86 21.24
N GLY A 698 -6.23 41.65 21.66
CA GLY A 698 -5.83 41.34 23.04
C GLY A 698 -4.40 41.76 23.40
N GLY A 699 -3.58 42.14 22.42
CA GLY A 699 -2.20 42.61 22.62
C GLY A 699 -1.10 41.66 22.15
N ALA A 700 -1.44 40.52 21.50
CA ALA A 700 -0.45 39.57 21.00
C ALA A 700 0.51 40.20 19.98
N ALA A 701 1.82 40.02 20.20
CA ALA A 701 2.86 40.51 19.29
C ALA A 701 3.04 39.59 18.08
N VAL A 702 2.94 38.28 18.29
CA VAL A 702 3.03 37.26 17.26
C VAL A 702 1.84 36.32 17.40
N VAL A 703 1.19 36.01 16.28
CA VAL A 703 0.13 35.01 16.23
C VAL A 703 0.43 33.99 15.14
N ALA A 704 0.32 32.71 15.49
CA ALA A 704 0.45 31.58 14.57
C ALA A 704 -0.77 30.67 14.66
N THR A 705 -1.15 30.04 13.55
CA THR A 705 -2.31 29.12 13.52
C THR A 705 -2.03 27.88 12.68
N GLY A 706 -2.90 26.86 12.75
CA GLY A 706 -2.84 25.70 11.86
C GLY A 706 -3.38 25.97 10.43
N ARG A 707 -4.01 27.14 10.21
CA ARG A 707 -4.74 27.43 8.98
C ARG A 707 -3.90 28.13 7.93
N SER A 708 -4.10 27.76 6.67
CA SER A 708 -3.33 28.28 5.52
C SER A 708 -3.75 29.66 5.04
N ASP A 709 -4.90 30.17 5.49
CA ASP A 709 -5.41 31.49 5.11
C ASP A 709 -4.92 32.63 6.03
N PHE A 710 -4.16 32.30 7.09
CA PHE A 710 -3.53 33.27 7.98
C PHE A 710 -2.00 33.23 7.88
N PRO A 711 -1.29 34.33 8.24
CA PRO A 711 0.16 34.32 8.39
C PRO A 711 0.63 33.30 9.44
N ASN A 712 1.91 32.94 9.39
CA ASN A 712 2.55 32.03 10.35
C ASN A 712 1.81 30.68 10.51
N GLN A 713 1.57 30.00 9.39
CA GLN A 713 0.94 28.69 9.42
C GLN A 713 1.90 27.64 10.04
N VAL A 714 1.50 27.05 11.16
CA VAL A 714 2.14 25.85 11.71
C VAL A 714 1.57 24.64 10.97
N ASN A 715 2.34 24.11 10.02
CA ASN A 715 1.93 22.99 9.18
C ASN A 715 3.02 21.92 9.14
N ASN A 716 2.67 20.70 9.54
CA ASN A 716 3.57 19.56 9.65
C ASN A 716 4.27 19.20 8.32
N CYS A 717 3.73 19.62 7.17
CA CYS A 717 4.39 19.45 5.86
C CYS A 717 5.77 20.14 5.75
N LEU A 718 6.08 21.09 6.65
CA LEU A 718 7.41 21.68 6.75
C LEU A 718 8.44 20.72 7.38
N ALA A 719 7.99 19.66 8.05
CA ALA A 719 8.84 18.74 8.81
C ALA A 719 8.92 17.35 8.15
N PHE A 720 7.82 16.59 8.12
CA PHE A 720 7.87 15.16 7.80
C PHE A 720 8.51 14.82 6.44
N PRO A 721 8.33 15.58 5.34
CA PRO A 721 8.94 15.20 4.06
C PRO A 721 10.47 15.23 4.12
N GLY A 722 11.03 16.31 4.71
CA GLY A 722 12.48 16.46 4.88
C GLY A 722 13.05 15.48 5.90
N ILE A 723 12.35 15.26 7.02
CA ILE A 723 12.77 14.29 8.05
C ILE A 723 12.88 12.88 7.46
N PHE A 724 11.85 12.41 6.74
CA PHE A 724 11.90 11.09 6.14
C PHE A 724 12.93 11.00 5.01
N ARG A 725 13.07 12.02 4.15
CA ARG A 725 14.11 12.01 3.11
C ARG A 725 15.51 11.85 3.72
N GLY A 726 15.83 12.67 4.73
CA GLY A 726 17.11 12.57 5.45
C GLY A 726 17.32 11.21 6.11
N ALA A 727 16.27 10.67 6.76
CA ALA A 727 16.33 9.35 7.39
C ALA A 727 16.49 8.19 6.38
N LEU A 728 15.81 8.26 5.24
CA LEU A 728 15.87 7.23 4.18
C LEU A 728 17.24 7.23 3.48
N ASP A 729 17.81 8.40 3.19
CA ASP A 729 19.11 8.52 2.50
C ASP A 729 20.29 8.01 3.33
N ILE A 730 20.17 7.99 4.66
CA ILE A 730 21.16 7.37 5.55
C ILE A 730 20.77 5.94 5.97
N ARG A 731 19.65 5.42 5.44
CA ARG A 731 19.02 4.14 5.85
C ARG A 731 18.88 4.02 7.36
N ALA A 732 18.44 5.10 8.01
CA ALA A 732 18.36 5.23 9.46
C ALA A 732 17.60 4.04 10.08
N ARG A 733 18.00 3.65 11.30
CA ARG A 733 17.27 2.67 12.11
C ARG A 733 16.09 3.29 12.84
N ALA A 734 16.20 4.58 13.18
CA ALA A 734 15.20 5.34 13.92
C ALA A 734 15.30 6.84 13.58
N ILE A 735 14.22 7.58 13.84
CA ILE A 735 14.25 9.04 13.97
C ILE A 735 14.27 9.34 15.48
N ASN A 736 15.31 10.02 15.95
CA ASN A 736 15.50 10.33 17.36
C ASN A 736 15.25 11.83 17.67
N ASP A 737 15.21 12.17 18.96
CA ASP A 737 14.87 13.54 19.38
C ASP A 737 15.91 14.58 18.92
N ALA A 738 17.19 14.19 18.80
CA ALA A 738 18.22 15.06 18.28
C ALA A 738 17.97 15.41 16.80
N MET A 739 17.51 14.45 15.99
CA MET A 739 17.10 14.70 14.61
C MET A 739 15.88 15.63 14.54
N ASN A 740 14.91 15.48 15.44
CA ASN A 740 13.76 16.39 15.54
C ASN A 740 14.18 17.82 15.90
N LEU A 741 15.07 17.98 16.88
CA LEU A 741 15.62 19.28 17.26
C LEU A 741 16.38 19.94 16.09
N ALA A 742 17.19 19.17 15.37
CA ALA A 742 17.92 19.64 14.20
C ALA A 742 16.97 20.06 13.06
N ALA A 743 15.88 19.31 12.83
CA ALA A 743 14.85 19.70 11.89
C ALA A 743 14.18 21.04 12.27
N ALA A 744 13.86 21.24 13.55
CA ALA A 744 13.26 22.50 14.02
C ALA A 744 14.20 23.70 13.82
N GLN A 745 15.49 23.53 14.17
CA GLN A 745 16.53 24.54 13.95
C GLN A 745 16.73 24.88 12.48
N ALA A 746 16.73 23.86 11.61
CA ALA A 746 16.81 24.01 10.16
C ALA A 746 15.64 24.83 9.58
N ILE A 747 14.41 24.54 10.00
CA ILE A 747 13.22 25.28 9.57
C ILE A 747 13.28 26.72 10.07
N ALA A 748 13.62 26.95 11.34
CA ALA A 748 13.72 28.28 11.92
C ALA A 748 14.76 29.14 11.18
N GLY A 749 15.94 28.58 10.90
CA GLY A 749 17.05 29.25 10.24
C GLY A 749 16.75 29.74 8.82
N LEU A 750 15.77 29.15 8.12
CA LEU A 750 15.40 29.55 6.76
C LEU A 750 14.70 30.92 6.67
N VAL A 751 14.11 31.40 7.76
CA VAL A 751 13.50 32.74 7.80
C VAL A 751 14.58 33.82 7.73
N GLY A 752 15.67 33.62 8.46
CA GLY A 752 16.84 34.50 8.47
C GLY A 752 16.48 35.97 8.72
N ASN A 753 17.00 36.86 7.87
CA ASN A 753 16.83 38.31 8.01
C ASN A 753 15.41 38.82 7.69
N ASN A 754 14.51 37.96 7.21
CA ASN A 754 13.12 38.34 6.89
C ASN A 754 12.17 38.22 8.09
N LEU A 755 12.70 37.91 9.28
CA LEU A 755 11.93 37.69 10.49
C LEU A 755 11.01 38.89 10.80
N ALA A 756 9.71 38.65 10.83
CA ALA A 756 8.68 39.67 11.07
C ALA A 756 7.50 39.09 11.87
N PRO A 757 6.64 39.93 12.49
CA PRO A 757 5.49 39.46 13.27
C PRO A 757 4.53 38.53 12.51
N ASP A 758 4.44 38.68 11.19
CA ASP A 758 3.64 37.89 10.26
C ASP A 758 4.47 36.91 9.42
N TYR A 759 5.77 36.76 9.72
CA TYR A 759 6.68 35.84 9.05
C TYR A 759 7.74 35.26 10.01
N ILE A 760 7.31 34.32 10.87
CA ILE A 760 8.17 33.54 11.78
C ILE A 760 8.44 32.11 11.28
N LEU A 761 7.72 31.67 10.25
CA LEU A 761 7.86 30.34 9.63
C LEU A 761 7.87 30.49 8.10
N PRO A 762 8.63 29.65 7.38
CA PRO A 762 8.49 29.53 5.94
C PRO A 762 7.06 29.13 5.53
N SER A 763 6.67 29.47 4.30
CA SER A 763 5.38 29.02 3.76
C SER A 763 5.36 27.50 3.59
N ALA A 764 4.19 26.86 3.75
CA ALA A 764 3.99 25.43 3.50
C ALA A 764 4.44 24.97 2.09
N MET A 765 4.49 25.87 1.11
CA MET A 765 4.96 25.62 -0.25
C MET A 765 6.41 26.09 -0.50
N ASP A 766 7.18 26.37 0.56
CA ASP A 766 8.58 26.77 0.43
C ASP A 766 9.48 25.56 0.16
N PHE A 767 9.76 25.33 -1.12
CA PHE A 767 10.60 24.25 -1.62
C PHE A 767 12.05 24.28 -1.14
N ARG A 768 12.49 25.35 -0.44
CA ARG A 768 13.80 25.38 0.22
C ARG A 768 13.83 24.57 1.50
N VAL A 769 12.67 24.33 2.12
CA VAL A 769 12.56 23.65 3.42
C VAL A 769 13.02 22.19 3.38
N PRO A 770 12.51 21.33 2.47
CA PRO A 770 12.81 19.91 2.53
C PRO A 770 14.30 19.57 2.40
N PRO A 771 15.08 20.18 1.47
CA PRO A 771 16.52 19.94 1.37
C PRO A 771 17.30 20.27 2.65
N VAL A 772 16.99 21.40 3.30
CA VAL A 772 17.71 21.84 4.50
C VAL A 772 17.36 20.98 5.71
N VAL A 773 16.09 20.57 5.83
CA VAL A 773 15.67 19.63 6.87
C VAL A 773 16.30 18.25 6.65
N ALA A 774 16.30 17.74 5.42
CA ALA A 774 16.89 16.44 5.09
C ALA A 774 18.39 16.40 5.39
N GLU A 775 19.13 17.46 5.06
CA GLU A 775 20.54 17.60 5.41
C GLU A 775 20.78 17.56 6.93
N ALA A 776 20.06 18.40 7.69
CA ALA A 776 20.22 18.48 9.14
C ALA A 776 19.91 17.14 9.82
N VAL A 777 18.85 16.49 9.38
CA VAL A 777 18.42 15.18 9.87
C VAL A 777 19.44 14.09 9.51
N ALA A 778 19.96 14.08 8.29
CA ALA A 778 20.99 13.13 7.86
C ALA A 778 22.28 13.31 8.66
N ARG A 779 22.72 14.56 8.85
CA ARG A 779 23.92 14.93 9.63
C ARG A 779 23.82 14.41 11.06
N VAL A 780 22.74 14.74 11.77
CA VAL A 780 22.55 14.29 13.16
C VAL A 780 22.29 12.79 13.24
N GLY A 781 21.64 12.18 12.24
CA GLY A 781 21.47 10.74 12.16
C GLY A 781 22.80 9.98 12.06
N LEU A 782 23.79 10.56 11.36
CA LEU A 782 25.17 10.03 11.31
C LEU A 782 25.89 10.21 12.65
N GLU A 783 25.79 11.40 13.26
CA GLU A 783 26.44 11.73 14.54
C GLU A 783 25.93 10.88 15.71
N THR A 784 24.62 10.62 15.74
CA THR A 784 23.97 9.81 16.79
C THR A 784 24.06 8.31 16.53
N GLY A 785 24.63 7.89 15.40
CA GLY A 785 24.89 6.47 15.09
C GLY A 785 23.67 5.67 14.64
N VAL A 786 22.54 6.32 14.29
CA VAL A 786 21.35 5.64 13.79
C VAL A 786 21.44 5.30 12.29
N ALA A 787 22.35 5.95 11.56
CA ALA A 787 22.62 5.69 10.14
C ALA A 787 23.19 4.27 9.90
N ARG A 788 22.77 3.60 8.82
CA ARG A 788 23.37 2.33 8.37
C ARG A 788 24.42 2.52 7.28
N ILE A 789 24.35 3.62 6.54
CA ILE A 789 25.32 3.96 5.51
C ILE A 789 25.88 5.36 5.78
N LYS A 790 27.13 5.59 5.37
CA LYS A 790 27.77 6.89 5.45
C LYS A 790 27.58 7.60 4.12
N VAL A 791 26.90 8.74 4.15
CA VAL A 791 26.72 9.64 3.01
C VAL A 791 27.09 11.05 3.47
N ASP A 792 27.44 11.90 2.52
CA ASP A 792 27.64 13.32 2.78
C ASP A 792 26.27 14.00 3.00
N PRO A 793 26.01 14.67 4.15
CA PRO A 793 24.76 15.41 4.35
C PRO A 793 24.49 16.46 3.26
N GLU A 794 25.52 17.09 2.70
CA GLU A 794 25.32 18.06 1.62
C GLU A 794 24.86 17.38 0.32
N TRP A 795 25.29 16.14 0.09
CA TRP A 795 24.75 15.31 -0.99
C TRP A 795 23.25 15.05 -0.80
N VAL A 796 22.78 14.78 0.44
CA VAL A 796 21.35 14.61 0.75
C VAL A 796 20.55 15.87 0.41
N ALA A 797 21.08 17.04 0.76
CA ALA A 797 20.47 18.33 0.41
C ALA A 797 20.34 18.49 -1.11
N ARG A 798 21.43 18.21 -1.85
CA ARG A 798 21.44 18.31 -3.32
C ARG A 798 20.50 17.29 -3.96
N HIS A 799 20.52 16.04 -3.52
CA HIS A 799 19.66 14.97 -3.99
C HIS A 799 18.17 15.33 -3.83
N THR A 800 17.79 15.88 -2.67
CA THR A 800 16.43 16.36 -2.41
C THR A 800 16.05 17.52 -3.32
N ARG A 801 16.97 18.47 -3.52
CA ARG A 801 16.76 19.65 -4.36
C ARG A 801 16.61 19.28 -5.84
N GLU A 802 17.46 18.39 -6.34
CA GLU A 802 17.41 17.85 -7.70
C GLU A 802 16.06 17.17 -7.95
N PHE A 803 15.55 16.37 -7.01
CA PHE A 803 14.21 15.80 -7.15
C PHE A 803 13.11 16.87 -7.26
N ILE A 804 13.15 17.92 -6.42
CA ILE A 804 12.12 18.97 -6.45
C ILE A 804 12.08 19.69 -7.80
N TYR A 805 13.23 19.91 -8.45
CA TYR A 805 13.31 20.61 -9.72
C TYR A 805 13.16 19.71 -10.96
N ASP A 806 13.68 18.48 -10.89
CA ASP A 806 13.77 17.57 -12.05
C ASP A 806 12.76 16.41 -11.99
N GLU A 807 11.98 16.31 -10.89
CA GLU A 807 11.03 15.23 -10.57
C GLU A 807 11.63 13.81 -10.57
N ARG A 808 12.96 13.70 -10.55
CA ARG A 808 13.71 12.44 -10.56
C ARG A 808 14.68 12.41 -9.40
N LEU A 809 14.63 11.34 -8.61
CA LEU A 809 15.65 11.04 -7.60
C LEU A 809 16.79 10.29 -8.28
N PRO A 810 17.98 10.88 -8.47
CA PRO A 810 19.14 10.13 -8.95
C PRO A 810 19.56 9.08 -7.91
N LEU A 811 19.64 7.81 -8.28
CA LEU A 811 20.00 6.72 -7.36
C LEU A 811 21.42 6.92 -6.79
N LEU A 812 21.60 6.55 -5.52
CA LEU A 812 22.88 6.52 -4.79
C LEU A 812 23.90 5.56 -5.42
#